data_AF-A0A8T2CU54-F1
#
_entry.id   AF-A0A8T2CU54-F1
#
_cell.length_a   1.000
_cell.length_b   1.000
_cell.length_c   1.000
_cell.angle_alpha   90.00
_cell.angle_beta   90.00
_cell.angle_gamma   90.00
#
_symmetry.space_group_name_H-M   'P 1'
#
loop_
_entity.id
_entity.type
_entity.pdbx_description
1 polymer ?
#
loop_
_entity_poly.entity_id
_entity_poly.type
_entity_poly.pdbx_seq_one_letter_code
_entity_poly.pdbx_strand_id
1 'polypeptide(L)'
;MVGNDWVNSYLEAILAAEPGIANSKPPGTGDSKSSLLLRERGHFSPTRYFVEEVITGFDETDLHRSWVQAAATRSPQERNTRLENLCWRIWNLARQKKQVEGKNAKREAKREREREKARREVTAEMSEDFSEGEKADLPGEIPTPSDNNTKGRMSRISSVDVFENWFAQHKEKKLYIVLISLHGLIRGENMELGRDSDTGGQVKYVVELARALGSMPGVYRVDLLTRQVTAPDVDSSYSEPSEMLNPIDTDIEQENGESSGAYIIRIPFGPKDKYVPKELLWPHIPEFVDRALSHIMQISKVLGEQIGGGQQVWPVSIHGHYADAGDSTALLSGALNVPMVFTGHSLGRDKLEQLLKQGRPKEEINSNYKIWRRIEAEELCLDASEIVITSTRQEVDEQWRLYDGFDPVLERKLRARMKRGVSCLGRFMPRMVVIPPGMEFHHIVPHDVDADGDDENPQTADPPIWSEIMRFFSNPRKPMILALARPDPKKNLVTLVKAFGECRPLRELANLTLIMGNRNDIDELSSTNSSVLLSILKLIDKYDLYGQVAMPKHHQQSDVPEIYRLAAKTKGVFINPAFIEPFGLTLIEAGAHGLPTVATINGGPVDIHRVLDNGLLVDPHDQQAIADALLKLVSDRQLWGRCRQNGLNNIHLFSWPEHCKTYLARIASCKQRHPKWQRVEFENSDSDSPSDSLRDINDISLNLKLSLDGEKSGSNNGVDTNLDAEDRAAERKAEVEKAVSTLAQKSKPTEKFDSKMPTLKRRKNIFVISVDCSATSDLLAVVKTVIDAAGRGSSTGFILSTSMTISETHTALLSGGLKPQDCDAVICSSGSELYFTSSGSEDKTALPYTLDADYHSHIEFRWGGESLRKTLIRWISSVEEKKKTKKGEILVEDESSSTNYCLSFKVKDPALLPPMKELRKLMRNQALRCNAVYCQNGARLNVIPVLASRSQALRYLLVRWGIDLSNMVVFVGDSGDTDYEGLLGGIHKTVILKGLASDLREQPGNRSYPMEDVTPLNSPNITEAKECGRDAIKVALEKLGISLLKP
;
A
#
# COMPACT_ATOMS: atom_id res chain seq x y z
N MET A 1 -27.03 78.96 28.40
CA MET A 1 -26.49 78.37 29.64
C MET A 1 -27.62 78.22 30.65
N VAL A 2 -28.26 77.05 30.65
CA VAL A 2 -29.01 76.43 31.76
C VAL A 2 -29.00 74.93 31.44
N GLY A 3 -28.58 74.08 32.39
CA GLY A 3 -29.00 72.68 32.46
C GLY A 3 -28.06 71.62 31.87
N ASN A 4 -26.88 71.41 32.46
CA ASN A 4 -26.21 70.11 32.47
C ASN A 4 -25.83 69.66 33.90
N ASP A 5 -26.55 70.18 34.90
CA ASP A 5 -26.33 69.86 36.32
C ASP A 5 -26.52 68.36 36.60
N TRP A 6 -27.32 67.66 35.79
CA TRP A 6 -27.51 66.22 35.91
C TRP A 6 -26.24 65.42 35.58
N VAL A 7 -25.37 65.89 34.68
CA VAL A 7 -24.09 65.21 34.35
C VAL A 7 -23.06 65.42 35.46
N ASN A 8 -23.07 66.58 36.11
CA ASN A 8 -22.19 66.87 37.25
C ASN A 8 -22.64 66.09 38.50
N SER A 9 -23.93 66.03 38.80
CA SER A 9 -24.46 65.15 39.86
C SER A 9 -24.20 63.67 39.57
N TYR A 10 -24.11 63.28 38.29
CA TYR A 10 -23.78 61.93 37.85
C TYR A 10 -22.30 61.58 38.06
N LEU A 11 -21.38 62.52 37.79
CA LEU A 11 -19.96 62.38 38.09
C LEU A 11 -19.71 62.35 39.61
N GLU A 12 -20.43 63.17 40.39
CA GLU A 12 -20.34 63.16 41.87
C GLU A 12 -20.84 61.84 42.47
N ALA A 13 -21.92 61.24 41.94
CA ALA A 13 -22.42 59.96 42.43
C ALA A 13 -21.47 58.78 42.15
N ILE A 14 -20.73 58.82 41.04
CA ILE A 14 -19.71 57.81 40.69
C ILE A 14 -18.45 58.01 41.54
N LEU A 15 -18.04 59.26 41.78
CA LEU A 15 -16.88 59.60 42.61
C LEU A 15 -17.13 59.38 44.11
N ALA A 16 -18.38 59.45 44.58
CA ALA A 16 -18.76 59.14 45.96
C ALA A 16 -18.74 57.63 46.29
N ALA A 17 -18.62 56.77 45.28
CA ALA A 17 -18.61 55.31 45.41
C ALA A 17 -17.19 54.71 45.45
N GLU A 18 -16.20 55.42 46.04
CA GLU A 18 -14.85 54.86 46.21
C GLU A 18 -14.86 53.60 47.10
N PRO A 19 -14.14 52.52 46.70
CA PRO A 19 -13.90 51.38 47.56
C PRO A 19 -12.83 51.72 48.61
N GLY A 20 -13.12 51.42 49.87
CA GLY A 20 -12.12 51.50 50.94
C GLY A 20 -10.95 50.55 50.68
N ILE A 21 -9.81 51.11 50.27
CA ILE A 21 -8.52 50.40 50.19
C ILE A 21 -7.78 50.60 51.52
N ALA A 22 -7.62 49.52 52.30
CA ALA A 22 -6.66 49.46 53.38
C ALA A 22 -5.31 48.90 52.86
N ASN A 23 -4.33 49.79 52.78
CA ASN A 23 -2.89 49.62 53.05
C ASN A 23 -2.18 48.28 52.72
N SER A 24 -1.38 48.30 51.64
CA SER A 24 0.07 48.02 51.72
C SER A 24 0.81 48.51 50.46
N LYS A 25 1.70 49.48 50.63
CA LYS A 25 2.73 50.01 49.69
C LYS A 25 4.12 49.74 50.33
N PRO A 26 5.31 49.96 49.68
CA PRO A 26 5.75 50.02 48.26
C PRO A 26 7.07 49.16 48.09
N PRO A 27 8.05 49.34 47.14
CA PRO A 27 8.24 50.38 46.13
C PRO A 27 8.70 49.97 44.70
N GLY A 28 8.40 50.87 43.76
CA GLY A 28 8.95 50.89 42.39
C GLY A 28 8.34 52.04 41.58
N THR A 29 9.10 53.12 41.41
CA THR A 29 8.89 54.25 40.48
C THR A 29 8.92 53.78 39.01
N GLY A 30 8.14 54.26 38.04
CA GLY A 30 7.26 55.42 37.99
C GLY A 30 6.33 55.41 36.76
N ASP A 31 5.56 56.49 36.67
CA ASP A 31 4.63 56.94 35.62
C ASP A 31 3.23 56.29 35.52
N SER A 32 2.33 56.75 36.41
CA SER A 32 0.90 56.86 36.14
C SER A 32 0.44 58.32 36.21
N LYS A 33 0.52 59.02 35.09
CA LYS A 33 -0.26 60.23 34.80
C LYS A 33 -0.67 60.23 33.32
N SER A 34 -1.89 59.82 33.01
CA SER A 34 -2.52 60.15 31.74
C SER A 34 -4.04 59.87 31.71
N SER A 35 -4.82 60.48 32.61
CA SER A 35 -6.29 60.56 32.43
C SER A 35 -6.80 61.96 32.07
N LEU A 36 -5.92 62.90 31.71
CA LEU A 36 -6.30 64.26 31.32
C LEU A 36 -5.77 64.71 29.93
N LEU A 37 -5.52 63.77 29.00
CA LEU A 37 -5.07 64.10 27.64
C LEU A 37 -5.97 63.53 26.53
N LEU A 38 -7.28 63.63 26.68
CA LEU A 38 -8.26 63.33 25.62
C LEU A 38 -9.00 64.58 25.11
N ARG A 39 -8.37 65.75 25.22
CA ARG A 39 -8.89 67.00 24.64
C ARG A 39 -8.24 67.39 23.30
N GLU A 40 -7.22 66.67 22.85
CA GLU A 40 -6.59 66.93 21.56
C GLU A 40 -6.79 65.75 20.61
N ARG A 41 -7.34 66.07 19.43
CA ARG A 41 -7.72 65.21 18.29
C ARG A 41 -9.15 64.67 18.39
N GLY A 42 -10.02 65.38 17.65
CA GLY A 42 -11.47 65.23 17.68
C GLY A 42 -11.95 63.83 17.31
N HIS A 43 -12.70 63.24 18.24
CA HIS A 43 -14.06 62.70 18.11
C HIS A 43 -14.32 61.90 19.39
N PHE A 44 -14.49 62.59 20.52
CA PHE A 44 -14.93 61.94 21.77
C PHE A 44 -16.36 61.45 21.55
N SER A 45 -16.54 60.13 21.52
CA SER A 45 -17.86 59.50 21.56
C SER A 45 -18.16 59.16 23.01
N PRO A 46 -19.07 59.89 23.69
CA PRO A 46 -19.45 59.58 25.06
C PRO A 46 -19.95 58.14 25.18
N THR A 47 -20.62 57.63 24.15
CA THR A 47 -21.12 56.26 24.06
C THR A 47 -20.00 55.23 24.04
N ARG A 48 -18.89 55.50 23.33
CA ARG A 48 -17.76 54.58 23.25
C ARG A 48 -16.96 54.54 24.55
N TYR A 49 -16.68 55.71 25.12
CA TYR A 49 -16.06 55.82 26.45
C TYR A 49 -16.92 55.11 27.52
N PHE A 50 -18.23 55.32 27.47
CA PHE A 50 -19.16 54.69 28.42
C PHE A 50 -19.16 53.14 28.32
N VAL A 51 -19.09 52.59 27.11
CA VAL A 51 -19.07 51.13 26.90
C VAL A 51 -17.70 50.51 27.21
N GLU A 52 -16.60 51.20 26.94
CA GLU A 52 -15.23 50.69 27.09
C GLU A 52 -14.62 50.95 28.49
N GLU A 53 -15.06 51.98 29.22
CA GLU A 53 -14.52 52.28 30.56
C GLU A 53 -15.50 51.92 31.68
N VAL A 54 -16.81 52.20 31.54
CA VAL A 54 -17.78 52.00 32.63
C VAL A 54 -18.33 50.57 32.68
N ILE A 55 -18.67 49.98 31.52
CA ILE A 55 -19.24 48.61 31.47
C ILE A 55 -18.15 47.54 31.66
N THR A 56 -16.91 47.82 31.24
CA THR A 56 -15.77 46.90 31.30
C THR A 56 -14.85 47.13 32.51
N GLY A 57 -14.81 48.35 33.06
CA GLY A 57 -13.94 48.68 34.20
C GLY A 57 -14.55 48.45 35.58
N PHE A 58 -15.87 48.29 35.71
CA PHE A 58 -16.56 48.10 36.99
C PHE A 58 -17.16 46.69 37.12
N ASP A 59 -17.12 46.12 38.33
CA ASP A 59 -17.75 44.83 38.60
C ASP A 59 -19.29 44.94 38.54
N GLU A 60 -19.93 43.87 38.06
CA GLU A 60 -21.39 43.76 37.95
C GLU A 60 -22.07 44.01 39.30
N THR A 61 -21.43 43.55 40.38
CA THR A 61 -21.90 43.67 41.76
C THR A 61 -21.95 45.13 42.23
N ASP A 62 -20.99 45.95 41.78
CA ASP A 62 -20.92 47.37 42.11
C ASP A 62 -21.95 48.18 41.31
N LEU A 63 -22.11 47.85 40.02
CA LEU A 63 -23.16 48.44 39.18
C LEU A 63 -24.57 48.11 39.70
N HIS A 64 -24.78 46.89 40.21
CA HIS A 64 -26.03 46.51 40.88
C HIS A 64 -26.25 47.31 42.17
N ARG A 65 -25.21 47.50 42.98
CA ARG A 65 -25.28 48.27 44.23
C ARG A 65 -25.64 49.73 43.96
N SER A 66 -25.06 50.32 42.93
CA SER A 66 -25.38 51.69 42.49
C SER A 66 -26.84 51.83 42.03
N TRP A 67 -27.38 50.84 41.32
CA TRP A 67 -28.82 50.82 40.99
C TRP A 67 -29.69 50.70 42.25
N VAL A 68 -29.37 49.78 43.16
CA VAL A 68 -30.13 49.60 44.41
C VAL A 68 -30.12 50.86 45.26
N GLN A 69 -28.98 51.56 45.35
CA GLN A 69 -28.86 52.84 46.05
C GLN A 69 -29.68 53.95 45.37
N ALA A 70 -29.63 54.04 44.03
CA ALA A 70 -30.44 54.97 43.27
C ALA A 70 -31.96 54.69 43.37
N ALA A 71 -32.35 53.44 43.57
CA ALA A 71 -33.74 53.03 43.79
C ALA A 71 -34.21 53.25 45.24
N ALA A 72 -33.27 53.33 46.20
CA ALA A 72 -33.55 53.42 47.63
C ALA A 72 -33.65 54.87 48.17
N THR A 73 -33.52 55.91 47.34
CA THR A 73 -33.73 57.30 47.74
C THR A 73 -35.18 57.54 48.15
N ARG A 74 -35.40 57.79 49.45
CA ARG A 74 -36.70 57.68 50.15
C ARG A 74 -37.56 58.96 50.19
N SER A 75 -37.23 60.03 49.47
CA SER A 75 -38.07 61.24 49.44
C SER A 75 -38.85 61.35 48.10
N PRO A 76 -40.19 61.55 48.09
CA PRO A 76 -40.96 61.69 46.84
C PRO A 76 -40.59 62.91 45.99
N GLN A 77 -39.85 63.87 46.57
CA GLN A 77 -39.46 65.13 45.93
C GLN A 77 -38.09 65.05 45.23
N GLU A 78 -37.24 64.08 45.54
CA GLU A 78 -35.90 63.90 44.93
C GLU A 78 -35.79 62.63 44.06
N ARG A 79 -36.91 61.92 43.86
CA ARG A 79 -36.91 60.66 43.11
C ARG A 79 -36.65 60.92 41.62
N ASN A 80 -35.38 60.85 41.23
CA ASN A 80 -34.96 60.99 39.85
C ASN A 80 -35.15 59.65 39.10
N THR A 81 -36.37 59.45 38.59
CA THR A 81 -36.75 58.27 37.79
C THR A 81 -35.87 58.06 36.56
N ARG A 82 -35.20 59.10 36.03
CA ARG A 82 -34.23 58.95 34.93
C ARG A 82 -32.94 58.30 35.40
N LEU A 83 -32.45 58.65 36.60
CA LEU A 83 -31.23 58.08 37.18
C LEU A 83 -31.43 56.59 37.52
N GLU A 84 -32.56 56.26 38.16
CA GLU A 84 -32.93 54.86 38.49
C GLU A 84 -32.97 53.98 37.22
N ASN A 85 -33.66 54.46 36.17
CA ASN A 85 -33.75 53.75 34.89
C ASN A 85 -32.40 53.64 34.17
N LEU A 86 -31.53 54.64 34.31
CA LEU A 86 -30.20 54.64 33.72
C LEU A 86 -29.29 53.61 34.42
N CYS A 87 -29.19 53.66 35.75
CA CYS A 87 -28.41 52.68 36.52
C CYS A 87 -28.89 51.25 36.26
N TRP A 88 -30.20 51.03 36.17
CA TRP A 88 -30.76 49.73 35.82
C TRP A 88 -30.35 49.27 34.42
N ARG A 89 -30.43 50.14 33.40
CA ARG A 89 -30.03 49.80 32.02
C ARG A 89 -28.55 49.44 31.93
N ILE A 90 -27.70 50.16 32.65
CA ILE A 90 -26.25 49.95 32.66
C ILE A 90 -25.93 48.59 33.28
N TRP A 91 -26.46 48.32 34.48
CA TRP A 91 -26.30 47.02 35.13
C TRP A 91 -26.85 45.88 34.26
N ASN A 92 -28.04 46.05 33.67
CA ASN A 92 -28.66 45.00 32.85
C ASN A 92 -27.87 44.73 31.56
N LEU A 93 -27.30 45.75 30.90
CA LEU A 93 -26.42 45.58 29.74
C LEU A 93 -25.10 44.91 30.11
N ALA A 94 -24.46 45.31 31.21
CA ALA A 94 -23.24 44.67 31.71
C ALA A 94 -23.47 43.18 32.04
N ARG A 95 -24.59 42.87 32.70
CA ARG A 95 -25.01 41.50 33.00
C ARG A 95 -25.27 40.67 31.74
N GLN A 96 -25.96 41.23 30.74
CA GLN A 96 -26.21 40.55 29.47
C GLN A 96 -24.92 40.27 28.71
N LYS A 97 -23.98 41.22 28.68
CA LYS A 97 -22.65 41.02 28.08
C LYS A 97 -21.88 39.88 28.74
N LYS A 98 -21.80 39.87 30.08
CA LYS A 98 -21.13 38.81 30.86
C LYS A 98 -21.78 37.43 30.67
N GLN A 99 -23.10 37.38 30.50
CA GLN A 99 -23.81 36.14 30.15
C GLN A 99 -23.49 35.64 28.73
N VAL A 100 -23.33 36.54 27.75
CA VAL A 100 -22.94 36.18 26.38
C VAL A 100 -21.49 35.71 26.34
N GLU A 101 -20.59 36.41 27.02
CA GLU A 101 -19.18 36.01 27.15
C GLU A 101 -19.05 34.65 27.85
N GLY A 102 -19.78 34.41 28.94
CA GLY A 102 -19.82 33.11 29.61
C GLY A 102 -20.40 31.98 28.76
N LYS A 103 -21.39 32.27 27.90
CA LYS A 103 -21.93 31.29 26.93
C LYS A 103 -20.92 31.00 25.80
N ASN A 104 -20.19 32.00 25.33
CA ASN A 104 -19.15 31.84 24.31
C ASN A 104 -17.95 31.06 24.86
N ALA A 105 -17.46 31.40 26.06
CA ALA A 105 -16.39 30.66 26.73
C ALA A 105 -16.77 29.19 26.99
N LYS A 106 -18.03 28.91 27.39
CA LYS A 106 -18.53 27.53 27.51
C LYS A 106 -18.61 26.81 26.17
N ARG A 107 -18.99 27.49 25.09
CA ARG A 107 -19.00 26.91 23.72
C ARG A 107 -17.59 26.64 23.22
N GLU A 108 -16.64 27.53 23.48
CA GLU A 108 -15.22 27.35 23.14
C GLU A 108 -14.60 26.22 23.94
N ALA A 109 -14.77 26.17 25.26
CA ALA A 109 -14.30 25.06 26.10
C ALA A 109 -14.96 23.72 25.74
N LYS A 110 -16.23 23.73 25.28
CA LYS A 110 -16.90 22.53 24.77
C LYS A 110 -16.31 22.09 23.43
N ARG A 111 -16.07 23.02 22.50
CA ARG A 111 -15.40 22.74 21.21
C ARG A 111 -13.96 22.27 21.42
N GLU A 112 -13.26 22.81 22.41
CA GLU A 112 -11.91 22.42 22.77
C GLU A 112 -11.89 21.03 23.40
N ARG A 113 -12.83 20.72 24.31
CA ARG A 113 -13.06 19.34 24.79
C ARG A 113 -13.50 18.38 23.71
N GLU A 114 -14.33 18.80 22.76
CA GLU A 114 -14.77 17.96 21.63
C GLU A 114 -13.62 17.72 20.66
N ARG A 115 -12.77 18.74 20.40
CA ARG A 115 -11.51 18.59 19.65
C ARG A 115 -10.51 17.73 20.39
N GLU A 116 -10.39 17.85 21.70
CA GLU A 116 -9.48 17.05 22.53
C GLU A 116 -10.01 15.61 22.69
N LYS A 117 -11.33 15.41 22.73
CA LYS A 117 -11.97 14.10 22.73
C LYS A 117 -11.87 13.44 21.35
N ALA A 118 -12.08 14.17 20.26
CA ALA A 118 -11.82 13.69 18.90
C ALA A 118 -10.33 13.41 18.69
N ARG A 119 -9.43 14.23 19.24
CA ARG A 119 -8.00 13.91 19.34
C ARG A 119 -7.80 12.62 20.13
N ARG A 120 -8.42 12.43 21.30
CA ARG A 120 -8.25 11.20 22.10
C ARG A 120 -8.84 9.95 21.45
N GLU A 121 -9.96 10.06 20.72
CA GLU A 121 -10.61 8.96 20.00
C GLU A 121 -9.83 8.62 18.72
N VAL A 122 -9.33 9.62 17.99
CA VAL A 122 -8.46 9.42 16.81
C VAL A 122 -7.05 9.02 17.22
N THR A 123 -6.52 9.54 18.33
CA THR A 123 -5.29 9.07 18.96
C THR A 123 -5.50 7.67 19.54
N ALA A 124 -6.71 7.25 19.91
CA ALA A 124 -6.99 5.85 20.25
C ALA A 124 -6.93 4.96 19.00
N GLU A 125 -7.59 5.36 17.90
CA GLU A 125 -7.53 4.66 16.60
C GLU A 125 -6.11 4.65 15.99
N MET A 126 -5.35 5.74 16.14
CA MET A 126 -3.95 5.82 15.72
C MET A 126 -3.02 5.11 16.73
N SER A 127 -3.31 5.14 18.04
CA SER A 127 -2.53 4.40 19.03
C SER A 127 -2.71 2.89 18.92
N GLU A 128 -3.83 2.40 18.37
CA GLU A 128 -3.94 0.99 18.00
C GLU A 128 -3.02 0.60 16.82
N ASP A 129 -2.52 1.58 16.06
CA ASP A 129 -1.51 1.43 15.01
C ASP A 129 -0.08 1.83 15.45
N PHE A 130 0.08 2.44 16.65
CA PHE A 130 1.35 2.91 17.22
C PHE A 130 1.77 2.25 18.55
N SER A 131 0.91 1.50 19.25
CA SER A 131 1.29 0.71 20.44
C SER A 131 1.08 -0.79 20.19
N GLU A 132 2.07 -1.44 19.57
CA GLU A 132 2.22 -2.90 19.60
C GLU A 132 3.32 -3.24 20.63
N GLY A 133 3.00 -4.10 21.59
CA GLY A 133 3.96 -4.65 22.55
C GLY A 133 3.29 -5.19 23.83
N GLU A 134 3.22 -6.51 23.94
CA GLU A 134 2.84 -7.36 25.10
C GLU A 134 1.38 -7.83 25.25
N LYS A 135 1.16 -9.08 24.84
CA LYS A 135 0.92 -10.22 25.75
C LYS A 135 1.23 -11.53 25.03
N ALA A 136 2.47 -12.00 25.19
CA ALA A 136 2.79 -13.42 25.11
C ALA A 136 3.16 -13.83 26.53
N ASP A 137 2.27 -14.58 27.19
CA ASP A 137 2.50 -15.06 28.55
C ASP A 137 3.62 -16.12 28.53
N LEU A 138 4.70 -15.88 29.28
CA LEU A 138 5.61 -16.91 29.76
C LEU A 138 4.95 -17.65 30.94
N PRO A 139 4.94 -18.99 31.01
CA PRO A 139 4.46 -19.71 32.17
C PRO A 139 5.59 -19.84 33.20
N GLY A 140 5.49 -19.15 34.34
CA GLY A 140 6.44 -19.32 35.43
C GLY A 140 6.18 -18.40 36.62
N GLU A 141 5.75 -19.02 37.72
CA GLU A 141 5.72 -18.53 39.11
C GLU A 141 4.59 -17.56 39.52
N ILE A 142 3.81 -18.02 40.49
CA ILE A 142 2.79 -17.28 41.23
C ILE A 142 3.48 -16.50 42.36
N PRO A 143 3.25 -15.18 42.51
CA PRO A 143 3.42 -14.50 43.78
C PRO A 143 2.05 -14.14 44.40
N THR A 144 1.97 -14.39 45.70
CA THR A 144 0.85 -14.14 46.62
C THR A 144 0.42 -12.66 46.72
N PRO A 145 -0.83 -12.37 47.15
CA PRO A 145 -1.35 -11.01 47.22
C PRO A 145 -0.84 -10.29 48.47
N SER A 146 -0.12 -9.18 48.30
CA SER A 146 0.01 -8.14 49.32
C SER A 146 -0.23 -6.77 48.70
N ASP A 147 -1.13 -6.03 49.33
CA ASP A 147 -1.60 -4.70 48.99
C ASP A 147 -0.49 -3.70 48.61
N ASN A 148 -0.70 -2.98 47.49
CA ASN A 148 -0.63 -1.52 47.51
C ASN A 148 -1.31 -0.90 46.29
N ASN A 149 -2.27 -0.03 46.60
CA ASN A 149 -3.23 0.58 45.70
C ASN A 149 -2.65 1.90 45.16
N THR A 150 -1.94 1.84 44.03
CA THR A 150 -1.63 3.01 43.19
C THR A 150 -1.81 2.60 41.74
N LYS A 151 -2.92 3.05 41.14
CA LYS A 151 -3.20 2.92 39.70
C LYS A 151 -2.13 3.67 38.90
N GLY A 152 -1.04 2.97 38.57
CA GLY A 152 0.02 3.43 37.69
C GLY A 152 -0.48 3.51 36.25
N ARG A 153 -0.33 4.70 35.65
CA ARG A 153 -0.36 4.90 34.20
C ARG A 153 0.67 3.95 33.56
N MET A 154 0.23 3.00 32.75
CA MET A 154 1.12 2.27 31.84
C MET A 154 1.65 3.27 30.78
N SER A 155 2.97 3.33 30.60
CA SER A 155 3.58 4.11 29.52
C SER A 155 3.26 3.47 28.16
N ARG A 156 2.96 4.32 27.18
CA ARG A 156 2.69 3.89 25.80
C ARG A 156 4.04 3.71 25.10
N ILE A 157 4.32 2.51 24.61
CA ILE A 157 5.48 2.17 23.76
C ILE A 157 5.21 2.77 22.37
N SER A 158 6.11 3.58 21.86
CA SER A 158 6.07 4.27 20.56
C SER A 158 6.64 3.40 19.43
N SER A 159 6.42 3.77 18.17
CA SER A 159 7.07 3.10 17.01
C SER A 159 8.60 3.19 17.06
N VAL A 160 9.14 4.21 17.73
CA VAL A 160 10.57 4.34 18.01
C VAL A 160 11.01 3.26 18.98
N ASP A 161 10.24 2.99 20.04
CA ASP A 161 10.55 1.93 20.99
C ASP A 161 10.41 0.52 20.36
N VAL A 162 9.46 0.33 19.43
CA VAL A 162 9.34 -0.93 18.67
C VAL A 162 10.52 -1.10 17.71
N PHE A 163 10.92 -0.03 17.01
CA PHE A 163 12.10 -0.05 16.16
C PHE A 163 13.38 -0.23 16.96
N GLU A 164 13.56 0.44 18.09
CA GLU A 164 14.74 0.30 18.97
C GLU A 164 14.81 -1.09 19.59
N ASN A 165 13.69 -1.65 20.04
CA ASN A 165 13.64 -3.04 20.52
C ASN A 165 13.91 -4.04 19.41
N TRP A 166 13.32 -3.84 18.23
CA TRP A 166 13.58 -4.71 17.08
C TRP A 166 15.02 -4.59 16.58
N PHE A 167 15.54 -3.37 16.51
CA PHE A 167 16.93 -3.07 16.15
C PHE A 167 17.89 -3.65 17.18
N ALA A 168 17.61 -3.54 18.48
CA ALA A 168 18.39 -4.19 19.53
C ALA A 168 18.38 -5.72 19.38
N GLN A 169 17.24 -6.32 18.99
CA GLN A 169 17.12 -7.75 18.72
C GLN A 169 17.76 -8.21 17.39
N HIS A 170 17.95 -7.28 16.44
CA HIS A 170 18.41 -7.56 15.07
C HIS A 170 19.73 -6.84 14.75
N LYS A 171 20.42 -6.27 15.75
CA LYS A 171 21.70 -5.57 15.58
C LYS A 171 22.76 -6.47 14.95
N GLU A 172 22.65 -7.78 15.16
CA GLU A 172 23.50 -8.81 14.55
C GLU A 172 22.97 -9.35 13.20
N LYS A 173 21.70 -9.10 12.85
CA LYS A 173 21.07 -9.64 11.64
C LYS A 173 21.20 -8.67 10.47
N LYS A 174 22.10 -9.03 9.55
CA LYS A 174 22.37 -8.34 8.29
C LYS A 174 21.26 -8.61 7.27
N LEU A 175 20.44 -7.60 6.96
CA LEU A 175 19.24 -7.74 6.13
C LEU A 175 19.54 -7.60 4.63
N TYR A 176 18.86 -8.42 3.82
CA TYR A 176 18.80 -8.29 2.37
C TYR A 176 17.39 -7.85 1.95
N ILE A 177 17.27 -6.77 1.19
CA ILE A 177 15.99 -6.22 0.70
C ILE A 177 16.03 -6.14 -0.83
N VAL A 178 14.92 -6.50 -1.47
CA VAL A 178 14.77 -6.38 -2.93
C VAL A 178 13.63 -5.42 -3.23
N LEU A 179 13.90 -4.38 -4.03
CA LEU A 179 12.93 -3.46 -4.60
C LEU A 179 12.78 -3.75 -6.10
N ILE A 180 11.60 -3.58 -6.66
CA ILE A 180 11.35 -3.82 -8.09
C ILE A 180 10.62 -2.61 -8.70
N SER A 181 11.17 -2.07 -9.78
CA SER A 181 10.56 -1.02 -10.60
C SER A 181 10.96 -1.21 -12.06
N LEU A 182 10.02 -1.62 -12.92
CA LEU A 182 10.35 -2.12 -14.25
C LEU A 182 10.36 -1.07 -15.35
N HIS A 183 9.32 -0.25 -15.41
CA HIS A 183 9.21 0.79 -16.43
C HIS A 183 10.01 2.05 -16.07
N GLY A 184 10.15 2.92 -17.07
CA GLY A 184 10.91 4.15 -16.97
C GLY A 184 12.41 3.92 -17.13
N LEU A 185 13.15 5.03 -17.20
CA LEU A 185 14.61 5.02 -17.26
C LEU A 185 15.19 5.25 -15.87
N ILE A 186 15.77 4.22 -15.27
CA ILE A 186 16.29 4.24 -13.89
C ILE A 186 17.82 4.25 -13.88
N ARG A 187 18.38 5.31 -13.27
CA ARG A 187 19.81 5.50 -12.96
C ARG A 187 19.95 6.27 -11.65
N GLY A 188 21.09 6.13 -10.97
CA GLY A 188 21.33 6.72 -9.64
C GLY A 188 21.50 8.23 -9.68
N GLU A 189 22.23 8.72 -10.67
CA GLU A 189 22.56 10.15 -10.82
C GLU A 189 22.02 10.74 -12.13
N ASN A 190 21.74 12.05 -12.14
CA ASN A 190 21.25 12.79 -13.30
C ASN A 190 19.99 12.18 -13.96
N MET A 191 19.05 11.66 -13.17
CA MET A 191 17.82 11.04 -13.69
C MET A 191 17.10 11.93 -14.73
N GLU A 192 16.64 11.33 -15.83
CA GLU A 192 15.91 12.02 -16.91
C GLU A 192 14.44 12.27 -16.54
N LEU A 193 14.20 12.87 -15.37
CA LEU A 193 12.87 13.11 -14.83
C LEU A 193 12.06 14.01 -15.79
N GLY A 194 10.86 13.55 -16.17
CA GLY A 194 9.96 14.28 -17.05
C GLY A 194 10.22 14.07 -18.54
N ARG A 195 11.16 13.18 -18.93
CA ARG A 195 11.36 12.79 -20.34
C ARG A 195 10.07 12.27 -20.99
N ASP A 196 9.34 11.42 -20.28
CA ASP A 196 8.10 10.80 -20.72
C ASP A 196 7.16 10.52 -19.53
N SER A 197 6.06 9.79 -19.78
CA SER A 197 5.09 9.42 -18.73
C SER A 197 5.54 8.31 -17.79
N ASP A 198 6.72 7.73 -18.02
CA ASP A 198 7.23 6.54 -17.36
C ASP A 198 8.40 6.91 -16.44
N THR A 199 9.12 7.99 -16.77
CA THR A 199 10.28 8.51 -16.03
C THR A 199 9.90 9.76 -15.25
N GLY A 200 9.46 9.58 -14.00
CA GLY A 200 8.96 10.68 -13.17
C GLY A 200 9.17 10.47 -11.66
N GLY A 201 8.22 10.96 -10.86
CA GLY A 201 8.32 10.94 -9.39
C GLY A 201 8.50 9.53 -8.79
N GLN A 202 7.95 8.50 -9.43
CA GLN A 202 8.19 7.11 -9.05
C GLN A 202 9.67 6.73 -9.13
N VAL A 203 10.35 7.05 -10.24
CA VAL A 203 11.77 6.73 -10.44
C VAL A 203 12.62 7.40 -9.36
N LYS A 204 12.36 8.69 -9.10
CA LYS A 204 13.01 9.42 -8.01
C LYS A 204 12.77 8.74 -6.66
N TYR A 205 11.52 8.42 -6.34
CA TYR A 205 11.13 7.76 -5.09
C TYR A 205 11.89 6.46 -4.87
N VAL A 206 11.93 5.55 -5.86
CA VAL A 206 12.50 4.22 -5.66
C VAL A 206 14.03 4.25 -5.55
N VAL A 207 14.69 5.16 -6.27
CA VAL A 207 16.14 5.36 -6.19
C VAL A 207 16.53 5.94 -4.83
N GLU A 208 15.82 6.97 -4.37
CA GLU A 208 16.08 7.58 -3.06
C GLU A 208 15.74 6.63 -1.90
N LEU A 209 14.64 5.87 -2.00
CA LEU A 209 14.33 4.82 -1.03
C LEU A 209 15.43 3.76 -0.97
N ALA A 210 15.90 3.28 -2.12
CA ALA A 210 16.97 2.28 -2.18
C ALA A 210 18.26 2.80 -1.51
N ARG A 211 18.65 4.04 -1.84
CA ARG A 211 19.83 4.71 -1.27
C ARG A 211 19.71 4.88 0.25
N ALA A 212 18.55 5.34 0.71
CA ALA A 212 18.28 5.53 2.13
C ALA A 212 18.28 4.20 2.90
N LEU A 213 17.59 3.17 2.40
CA LEU A 213 17.59 1.84 3.01
C LEU A 213 18.99 1.24 3.08
N GLY A 214 19.81 1.40 2.03
CA GLY A 214 21.20 0.92 2.00
C GLY A 214 22.10 1.59 3.04
N SER A 215 21.69 2.76 3.54
CA SER A 215 22.38 3.52 4.60
C SER A 215 21.80 3.26 5.99
N MET A 216 20.71 2.49 6.12
CA MET A 216 20.10 2.20 7.42
C MET A 216 20.90 1.15 8.21
N PRO A 217 21.11 1.36 9.51
CA PRO A 217 21.69 0.35 10.38
C PRO A 217 20.93 -0.98 10.32
N GLY A 218 21.67 -2.10 10.25
CA GLY A 218 21.12 -3.46 10.14
C GLY A 218 20.78 -3.89 8.70
N VAL A 219 20.64 -2.97 7.74
CA VAL A 219 20.50 -3.32 6.32
C VAL A 219 21.87 -3.56 5.73
N TYR A 220 22.10 -4.76 5.21
CA TYR A 220 23.38 -5.14 4.60
C TYR A 220 23.38 -4.93 3.09
N ARG A 221 22.26 -5.20 2.40
CA ARG A 221 22.18 -5.04 0.95
C ARG A 221 20.77 -4.67 0.50
N VAL A 222 20.69 -3.73 -0.44
CA VAL A 222 19.45 -3.42 -1.16
C VAL A 222 19.68 -3.60 -2.66
N ASP A 223 18.87 -4.41 -3.32
CA ASP A 223 18.86 -4.54 -4.79
C ASP A 223 17.58 -3.87 -5.35
N LEU A 224 17.73 -2.85 -6.19
CA LEU A 224 16.65 -2.27 -6.99
C LEU A 224 16.68 -2.88 -8.40
N LEU A 225 15.79 -3.85 -8.64
CA LEU A 225 15.68 -4.56 -9.91
C LEU A 225 14.86 -3.73 -10.92
N THR A 226 15.42 -3.55 -12.12
CA THR A 226 14.78 -2.81 -13.22
C THR A 226 15.12 -3.44 -14.58
N ARG A 227 14.65 -2.84 -15.68
CA ARG A 227 14.90 -3.30 -17.05
C ARG A 227 16.26 -2.83 -17.57
N GLN A 228 17.01 -3.73 -18.21
CA GLN A 228 18.18 -3.38 -19.01
C GLN A 228 17.75 -2.88 -20.39
N VAL A 229 18.25 -1.71 -20.80
CA VAL A 229 17.91 -1.07 -22.09
C VAL A 229 19.20 -0.78 -22.86
N THR A 230 19.33 -1.34 -24.06
CA THR A 230 20.49 -1.14 -24.95
C THR A 230 20.10 -0.39 -26.22
N ALA A 231 19.06 0.42 -26.14
CA ALA A 231 18.54 1.15 -27.28
C ALA A 231 19.45 2.34 -27.62
N PRO A 232 19.69 2.64 -28.91
CA PRO A 232 20.63 3.70 -29.31
C PRO A 232 20.13 5.12 -29.02
N ASP A 233 18.85 5.28 -28.69
CA ASP A 233 18.17 6.56 -28.39
C ASP A 233 18.08 6.89 -26.90
N VAL A 234 18.70 6.06 -26.04
CA VAL A 234 18.86 6.29 -24.60
C VAL A 234 20.35 6.28 -24.23
N ASP A 235 20.67 6.84 -23.06
CA ASP A 235 22.04 6.88 -22.55
C ASP A 235 22.64 5.47 -22.41
N SER A 236 23.92 5.30 -22.76
CA SER A 236 24.60 4.01 -22.65
C SER A 236 24.64 3.47 -21.22
N SER A 237 24.51 4.32 -20.20
CA SER A 237 24.47 3.88 -18.80
C SER A 237 23.33 2.91 -18.50
N TYR A 238 22.19 2.98 -19.22
CA TYR A 238 21.07 2.04 -19.03
C TYR A 238 21.36 0.63 -19.53
N SER A 239 22.44 0.45 -20.30
CA SER A 239 22.92 -0.86 -20.73
C SER A 239 23.78 -1.55 -19.67
N GLU A 240 24.28 -0.81 -18.67
CA GLU A 240 25.14 -1.39 -17.63
C GLU A 240 24.31 -2.29 -16.71
N PRO A 241 24.73 -3.56 -16.51
CA PRO A 241 23.93 -4.55 -15.78
C PRO A 241 23.76 -4.22 -14.29
N SER A 242 24.65 -3.41 -13.73
CA SER A 242 24.61 -3.01 -12.32
C SER A 242 25.21 -1.62 -12.13
N GLU A 243 24.63 -0.85 -11.23
CA GLU A 243 25.14 0.47 -10.78
C GLU A 243 25.03 0.53 -9.25
N MET A 244 26.10 0.94 -8.57
CA MET A 244 26.07 1.16 -7.12
C MET A 244 25.52 2.55 -6.82
N LEU A 245 24.56 2.63 -5.90
CA LEU A 245 24.06 3.90 -5.38
C LEU A 245 24.96 4.35 -4.25
N ASN A 246 25.73 5.41 -4.49
CA ASN A 246 26.58 5.98 -3.45
C ASN A 246 25.70 6.52 -2.31
N PRO A 247 26.10 6.29 -1.04
CA PRO A 247 25.49 6.98 0.09
C PRO A 247 25.61 8.49 -0.07
N ILE A 248 24.67 9.22 0.50
CA ILE A 248 24.77 10.68 0.56
C ILE A 248 25.81 10.98 1.65
N ASP A 249 26.87 11.72 1.30
CA ASP A 249 27.87 12.21 2.26
C ASP A 249 27.13 12.98 3.36
N THR A 250 27.00 12.35 4.51
CA THR A 250 26.56 13.01 5.73
C THR A 250 27.78 13.02 6.64
N ASP A 251 28.23 14.21 7.05
CA ASP A 251 29.31 14.43 8.04
C ASP A 251 28.98 13.83 9.43
N ILE A 252 27.96 12.99 9.51
CA ILE A 252 27.56 12.31 10.71
C ILE A 252 28.37 11.02 10.77
N GLU A 253 29.35 11.00 11.67
CA GLU A 253 29.98 9.78 12.20
C GLU A 253 28.92 8.93 12.93
N GLN A 254 27.87 8.50 12.23
CA GLN A 254 27.01 7.43 12.68
C GLN A 254 27.73 6.12 12.37
N GLU A 255 27.63 5.16 13.30
CA GLU A 255 28.21 3.81 13.21
C GLU A 255 27.89 3.18 11.84
N ASN A 256 28.75 3.42 10.84
CA ASN A 256 28.66 2.79 9.53
C ASN A 256 28.85 1.30 9.77
N GLY A 257 27.73 0.58 9.85
CA GLY A 257 27.73 -0.86 9.94
C GLY A 257 28.38 -1.47 8.71
N GLU A 258 28.56 -2.79 8.73
CA GLU A 258 29.15 -3.58 7.64
C GLU A 258 28.25 -3.65 6.37
N SER A 259 27.57 -2.57 5.97
CA SER A 259 26.67 -2.53 4.80
C SER A 259 27.46 -2.66 3.50
N SER A 260 26.95 -3.46 2.57
CA SER A 260 27.39 -3.49 1.16
C SER A 260 26.73 -2.42 0.29
N GLY A 261 25.77 -1.67 0.84
CA GLY A 261 25.09 -0.56 0.16
C GLY A 261 23.90 -0.99 -0.70
N ALA A 262 23.48 -0.08 -1.58
CA ALA A 262 22.35 -0.25 -2.48
C ALA A 262 22.80 -0.31 -3.94
N TYR A 263 22.15 -1.15 -4.75
CA TYR A 263 22.51 -1.38 -6.15
C TYR A 263 21.28 -1.31 -7.05
N ILE A 264 21.37 -0.61 -8.17
CA ILE A 264 20.46 -0.79 -9.30
C ILE A 264 20.94 -2.01 -10.08
N ILE A 265 20.08 -3.01 -10.27
CA ILE A 265 20.35 -4.22 -11.03
C ILE A 265 19.43 -4.25 -12.24
N ARG A 266 20.01 -4.22 -13.45
CA ARG A 266 19.28 -4.16 -14.70
C ARG A 266 19.16 -5.55 -15.31
N ILE A 267 17.97 -6.12 -15.23
CA ILE A 267 17.64 -7.44 -15.78
C ILE A 267 17.22 -7.29 -17.25
N PRO A 268 17.86 -7.98 -18.20
CA PRO A 268 17.43 -7.95 -19.60
C PRO A 268 16.13 -8.74 -19.78
N PHE A 269 15.10 -8.11 -20.36
CA PHE A 269 13.89 -8.78 -20.82
C PHE A 269 13.17 -7.97 -21.91
N GLY A 270 12.43 -8.66 -22.77
CA GLY A 270 11.84 -8.07 -23.97
C GLY A 270 12.89 -7.55 -24.96
N PRO A 271 12.48 -6.74 -25.96
CA PRO A 271 13.37 -6.24 -27.02
C PRO A 271 14.48 -5.33 -26.49
N LYS A 272 15.73 -5.79 -26.44
CA LYS A 272 16.85 -5.04 -25.84
C LYS A 272 17.21 -3.75 -26.59
N ASP A 273 17.08 -3.79 -27.91
CA ASP A 273 17.40 -2.71 -28.85
C ASP A 273 16.39 -1.56 -28.83
N LYS A 274 15.35 -1.62 -28.00
CA LYS A 274 14.27 -0.63 -27.93
C LYS A 274 13.87 -0.28 -26.50
N TYR A 275 13.55 0.99 -26.30
CA TYR A 275 12.78 1.41 -25.15
C TYR A 275 11.32 0.97 -25.32
N VAL A 276 10.74 0.38 -24.27
CA VAL A 276 9.38 -0.18 -24.29
C VAL A 276 8.56 0.55 -23.22
N PRO A 277 7.48 1.27 -23.60
CA PRO A 277 6.59 1.91 -22.66
C PRO A 277 5.90 0.91 -21.72
N LYS A 278 5.54 1.36 -20.52
CA LYS A 278 4.94 0.51 -19.47
C LYS A 278 3.70 -0.26 -19.93
N GLU A 279 2.88 0.32 -20.81
CA GLU A 279 1.68 -0.33 -21.35
C GLU A 279 1.98 -1.56 -22.21
N LEU A 280 3.21 -1.71 -22.71
CA LEU A 280 3.65 -2.80 -23.59
C LEU A 280 4.59 -3.80 -22.91
N LEU A 281 4.90 -3.62 -21.61
CA LEU A 281 5.80 -4.52 -20.87
C LEU A 281 5.14 -5.84 -20.45
N TRP A 282 3.81 -5.87 -20.31
CA TRP A 282 3.06 -7.01 -19.75
C TRP A 282 3.43 -8.39 -20.33
N PRO A 283 3.60 -8.57 -21.65
CA PRO A 283 3.95 -9.87 -22.22
C PRO A 283 5.34 -10.38 -21.84
N HIS A 284 6.22 -9.49 -21.35
CA HIS A 284 7.61 -9.82 -21.03
C HIS A 284 7.86 -10.00 -19.52
N ILE A 285 6.82 -9.80 -18.68
CA ILE A 285 6.91 -9.98 -17.22
C ILE A 285 7.40 -11.38 -16.81
N PRO A 286 6.93 -12.49 -17.42
CA PRO A 286 7.44 -13.81 -17.06
C PRO A 286 8.95 -13.97 -17.29
N GLU A 287 9.50 -13.38 -18.36
CA GLU A 287 10.94 -13.40 -18.64
C GLU A 287 11.72 -12.63 -17.57
N PHE A 288 11.20 -11.47 -17.15
CA PHE A 288 11.79 -10.71 -16.04
C PHE A 288 11.78 -11.55 -14.76
N VAL A 289 10.64 -12.14 -14.39
CA VAL A 289 10.49 -12.94 -13.16
C VAL A 289 11.50 -14.07 -13.09
N ASP A 290 11.65 -14.86 -14.16
CA ASP A 290 12.55 -16.02 -14.13
C ASP A 290 14.04 -15.61 -14.02
N ARG A 291 14.43 -14.49 -14.66
CA ARG A 291 15.80 -13.96 -14.57
C ARG A 291 16.07 -13.26 -13.24
N ALA A 292 15.10 -12.51 -12.73
CA ALA A 292 15.17 -11.90 -11.40
C ALA A 292 15.25 -12.97 -10.31
N LEU A 293 14.50 -14.06 -10.43
CA LEU A 293 14.58 -15.22 -9.53
C LEU A 293 15.99 -15.82 -9.52
N SER A 294 16.58 -16.01 -10.69
CA SER A 294 17.96 -16.49 -10.83
C SER A 294 18.98 -15.54 -10.18
N HIS A 295 18.82 -14.22 -10.36
CA HIS A 295 19.66 -13.21 -9.70
C HIS A 295 19.55 -13.28 -8.18
N ILE A 296 18.32 -13.26 -7.64
CA ILE A 296 18.08 -13.31 -6.19
C ILE A 296 18.67 -14.58 -5.59
N MET A 297 18.53 -15.73 -6.25
CA MET A 297 19.14 -16.98 -5.78
C MET A 297 20.67 -16.92 -5.74
N GLN A 298 21.30 -16.34 -6.76
CA GLN A 298 22.74 -16.17 -6.81
C GLN A 298 23.22 -15.23 -5.70
N ILE A 299 22.58 -14.08 -5.51
CA ILE A 299 22.91 -13.14 -4.43
C ILE A 299 22.66 -13.77 -3.05
N SER A 300 21.56 -14.49 -2.86
CA SER A 300 21.27 -15.17 -1.58
C SER A 300 22.36 -16.18 -1.20
N LYS A 301 22.96 -16.85 -2.20
CA LYS A 301 24.10 -17.73 -1.99
C LYS A 301 25.37 -16.96 -1.63
N VAL A 302 25.70 -15.90 -2.39
CA VAL A 302 26.88 -15.05 -2.14
C VAL A 302 26.82 -14.42 -0.74
N LEU A 303 25.66 -13.86 -0.38
CA LEU A 303 25.43 -13.32 0.96
C LEU A 303 25.53 -14.42 2.03
N GLY A 304 25.10 -15.64 1.72
CA GLY A 304 25.29 -16.77 2.62
C GLY A 304 26.75 -17.05 2.95
N GLU A 305 27.64 -16.96 1.96
CA GLU A 305 29.09 -17.11 2.14
C GLU A 305 29.70 -15.92 2.89
N GLN A 306 29.24 -14.69 2.64
CA GLN A 306 29.77 -13.48 3.26
C GLN A 306 29.32 -13.26 4.71
N ILE A 307 28.03 -13.49 4.97
CA ILE A 307 27.35 -13.03 6.20
C ILE A 307 26.41 -14.06 6.82
N GLY A 308 26.08 -15.13 6.10
CA GLY A 308 25.14 -16.17 6.55
C GLY A 308 25.79 -17.43 7.13
N GLY A 309 27.11 -17.43 7.38
CA GLY A 309 27.81 -18.62 7.90
C GLY A 309 27.74 -19.84 6.99
N GLY A 310 27.65 -19.62 5.66
CA GLY A 310 27.47 -20.67 4.65
C GLY A 310 26.01 -21.07 4.39
N GLN A 311 25.04 -20.53 5.15
CA GLN A 311 23.61 -20.69 4.86
C GLN A 311 23.09 -19.56 3.97
N GLN A 312 22.18 -19.88 3.04
CA GLN A 312 21.59 -18.86 2.15
C GLN A 312 20.89 -17.75 2.94
N VAL A 313 21.18 -16.50 2.57
CA VAL A 313 20.51 -15.32 3.13
C VAL A 313 19.42 -14.89 2.16
N TRP A 314 18.19 -15.22 2.50
CA TRP A 314 17.02 -14.82 1.73
C TRP A 314 16.65 -13.35 1.96
N PRO A 315 16.05 -12.67 0.96
CA PRO A 315 15.55 -11.33 1.16
C PRO A 315 14.45 -11.33 2.23
N VAL A 316 14.50 -10.39 3.18
CA VAL A 316 13.51 -10.25 4.25
C VAL A 316 12.14 -9.83 3.72
N SER A 317 12.13 -9.15 2.57
CA SER A 317 10.95 -8.74 1.82
C SER A 317 11.31 -8.43 0.37
N ILE A 318 10.32 -8.55 -0.52
CA ILE A 318 10.38 -8.06 -1.90
C ILE A 318 9.31 -6.98 -2.06
N HIS A 319 9.70 -5.80 -2.54
CA HIS A 319 8.83 -4.63 -2.64
C HIS A 319 8.61 -4.20 -4.09
N GLY A 320 7.38 -4.34 -4.57
CA GLY A 320 6.98 -3.89 -5.90
C GLY A 320 6.50 -2.44 -5.93
N HIS A 321 6.93 -1.68 -6.94
CA HIS A 321 6.51 -0.30 -7.17
C HIS A 321 5.79 -0.14 -8.52
N TYR A 322 4.51 0.21 -8.48
CA TYR A 322 3.56 0.22 -9.62
C TYR A 322 3.14 -1.16 -10.10
N ALA A 323 2.09 -1.21 -10.93
CA ALA A 323 1.35 -2.42 -11.27
C ALA A 323 2.18 -3.51 -11.99
N ASP A 324 3.09 -3.14 -12.88
CA ASP A 324 3.96 -4.07 -13.63
C ASP A 324 4.99 -4.76 -12.72
N ALA A 325 5.66 -3.99 -11.87
CA ALA A 325 6.57 -4.50 -10.85
C ALA A 325 5.82 -5.24 -9.76
N GLY A 326 4.62 -4.81 -9.40
CA GLY A 326 3.75 -5.48 -8.44
C GLY A 326 3.39 -6.91 -8.87
N ASP A 327 2.98 -7.08 -10.13
CA ASP A 327 2.70 -8.39 -10.72
C ASP A 327 3.93 -9.31 -10.67
N SER A 328 5.09 -8.77 -11.05
CA SER A 328 6.37 -9.47 -10.96
C SER A 328 6.71 -9.86 -9.51
N THR A 329 6.44 -8.96 -8.56
CA THR A 329 6.69 -9.15 -7.14
C THR A 329 5.80 -10.25 -6.56
N ALA A 330 4.52 -10.29 -6.95
CA ALA A 330 3.59 -11.35 -6.52
C ALA A 330 4.10 -12.73 -6.97
N LEU A 331 4.59 -12.83 -8.20
CA LEU A 331 5.15 -14.07 -8.73
C LEU A 331 6.46 -14.47 -8.05
N LEU A 332 7.38 -13.52 -7.81
CA LEU A 332 8.64 -13.76 -7.12
C LEU A 332 8.45 -14.11 -5.64
N SER A 333 7.57 -13.39 -4.94
CA SER A 333 7.18 -13.67 -3.54
C SER A 333 6.61 -15.08 -3.41
N GLY A 334 5.76 -15.49 -4.36
CA GLY A 334 5.23 -16.85 -4.42
C GLY A 334 6.32 -17.89 -4.65
N ALA A 335 7.20 -17.68 -5.62
CA ALA A 335 8.29 -18.61 -5.94
C ALA A 335 9.30 -18.76 -4.80
N LEU A 336 9.63 -17.67 -4.10
CA LEU A 336 10.63 -17.63 -3.03
C LEU A 336 10.04 -17.86 -1.63
N ASN A 337 8.72 -17.84 -1.49
CA ASN A 337 8.02 -17.78 -0.19
C ASN A 337 8.57 -16.66 0.71
N VAL A 338 8.66 -15.44 0.18
CA VAL A 338 9.18 -14.25 0.90
C VAL A 338 8.07 -13.21 1.03
N PRO A 339 7.95 -12.48 2.15
CA PRO A 339 6.94 -11.42 2.29
C PRO A 339 6.96 -10.40 1.14
N MET A 340 5.77 -10.08 0.63
CA MET A 340 5.54 -9.07 -0.39
C MET A 340 5.08 -7.75 0.25
N VAL A 341 5.78 -6.68 -0.12
CA VAL A 341 5.37 -5.29 0.12
C VAL A 341 5.00 -4.67 -1.22
N PHE A 342 3.99 -3.81 -1.24
CA PHE A 342 3.54 -3.17 -2.47
C PHE A 342 3.26 -1.67 -2.30
N THR A 343 3.65 -0.88 -3.29
CA THR A 343 3.29 0.54 -3.39
C THR A 343 2.73 0.82 -4.78
N GLY A 344 1.50 1.32 -4.84
CA GLY A 344 0.80 1.55 -6.11
C GLY A 344 1.37 2.71 -6.92
N HIS A 345 1.75 3.82 -6.28
CA HIS A 345 2.12 5.14 -6.86
C HIS A 345 1.00 5.81 -7.67
N SER A 346 0.31 5.06 -8.53
CA SER A 346 -0.86 5.44 -9.29
C SER A 346 -1.71 4.19 -9.48
N LEU A 347 -3.04 4.31 -9.36
CA LEU A 347 -3.95 3.16 -9.44
C LEU A 347 -4.78 3.16 -10.72
N GLY A 348 -4.95 1.98 -11.32
CA GLY A 348 -5.72 1.76 -12.55
C GLY A 348 -7.21 2.10 -12.41
N ARG A 349 -7.87 1.73 -11.31
CA ARG A 349 -9.32 2.01 -11.11
C ARG A 349 -9.59 3.51 -10.94
N ASP A 350 -8.76 4.22 -10.18
CA ASP A 350 -8.85 5.68 -10.04
C ASP A 350 -8.62 6.38 -11.39
N LYS A 351 -7.57 5.99 -12.12
CA LYS A 351 -7.31 6.51 -13.47
C LYS A 351 -8.48 6.24 -14.43
N LEU A 352 -9.07 5.06 -14.38
CA LEU A 352 -10.24 4.70 -15.19
C LEU A 352 -11.42 5.62 -14.86
N GLU A 353 -11.75 5.82 -13.58
CA GLU A 353 -12.84 6.70 -13.16
C GLU A 353 -12.63 8.14 -13.65
N GLN A 354 -11.39 8.65 -13.56
CA GLN A 354 -11.04 9.99 -14.04
C GLN A 354 -11.17 10.13 -15.56
N LEU A 355 -10.72 9.14 -16.33
CA LEU A 355 -10.82 9.15 -17.80
C LEU A 355 -12.27 9.03 -18.28
N LEU A 356 -13.10 8.25 -17.58
CA LEU A 356 -14.53 8.15 -17.86
C LEU A 356 -15.25 9.47 -17.57
N LYS A 357 -14.90 10.17 -16.48
CA LYS A 357 -15.43 11.51 -16.17
C LYS A 357 -15.05 12.55 -17.24
N GLN A 358 -13.94 12.36 -17.95
CA GLN A 358 -13.55 13.18 -19.10
C GLN A 358 -14.29 12.83 -20.40
N GLY A 359 -15.21 11.86 -20.37
CA GLY A 359 -16.00 11.45 -21.53
C GLY A 359 -15.29 10.51 -22.50
N ARG A 360 -14.15 9.91 -22.12
CA ARG A 360 -13.43 8.96 -22.99
C ARG A 360 -14.13 7.58 -23.00
N PRO A 361 -14.28 6.95 -24.17
CA PRO A 361 -14.88 5.61 -24.27
C PRO A 361 -13.96 4.53 -23.69
N LYS A 362 -14.56 3.46 -23.15
CA LYS A 362 -13.83 2.38 -22.45
C LYS A 362 -12.84 1.65 -23.35
N GLU A 363 -13.21 1.47 -24.61
CA GLU A 363 -12.43 0.74 -25.62
C GLU A 363 -11.15 1.52 -25.96
N GLU A 364 -11.25 2.84 -26.13
CA GLU A 364 -10.09 3.72 -26.32
C GLU A 364 -9.19 3.72 -25.10
N ILE A 365 -9.76 3.83 -23.89
CA ILE A 365 -9.00 3.78 -22.64
C ILE A 365 -8.22 2.46 -22.54
N ASN A 366 -8.86 1.33 -22.83
CA ASN A 366 -8.18 0.05 -22.75
C ASN A 366 -7.11 -0.12 -23.84
N SER A 367 -7.37 0.31 -25.07
CA SER A 367 -6.39 0.26 -26.15
C SER A 367 -5.12 1.05 -25.79
N ASN A 368 -5.29 2.25 -25.23
CA ASN A 368 -4.18 3.15 -24.93
C ASN A 368 -3.42 2.79 -23.65
N TYR A 369 -4.10 2.31 -22.61
CA TYR A 369 -3.51 2.13 -21.28
C TYR A 369 -3.46 0.68 -20.80
N LYS A 370 -3.98 -0.27 -21.58
CA LYS A 370 -4.17 -1.67 -21.18
C LYS A 370 -4.83 -1.78 -19.79
N ILE A 371 -5.84 -0.94 -19.57
CA ILE A 371 -6.36 -0.63 -18.23
C ILE A 371 -6.91 -1.87 -17.52
N TRP A 372 -7.50 -2.82 -18.26
CA TRP A 372 -8.03 -4.06 -17.67
C TRP A 372 -6.92 -4.98 -17.19
N ARG A 373 -5.81 -5.07 -17.94
CA ARG A 373 -4.64 -5.85 -17.56
C ARG A 373 -3.95 -5.25 -16.34
N ARG A 374 -3.83 -3.93 -16.30
CA ARG A 374 -3.29 -3.18 -15.16
C ARG A 374 -4.13 -3.37 -13.89
N ILE A 375 -5.45 -3.24 -13.98
CA ILE A 375 -6.34 -3.41 -12.81
C ILE A 375 -6.22 -4.83 -12.26
N GLU A 376 -6.17 -5.85 -13.13
CA GLU A 376 -6.00 -7.22 -12.65
C GLU A 376 -4.63 -7.45 -11.99
N ALA A 377 -3.56 -6.86 -12.52
CA ALA A 377 -2.25 -6.89 -11.86
C ALA A 377 -2.31 -6.33 -10.42
N GLU A 378 -2.96 -5.18 -10.26
CA GLU A 378 -3.14 -4.52 -8.95
C GLU A 378 -4.01 -5.37 -7.99
N GLU A 379 -5.04 -6.06 -8.48
CA GLU A 379 -5.83 -7.01 -7.68
C GLU A 379 -5.01 -8.23 -7.25
N LEU A 380 -4.18 -8.80 -8.15
CA LEU A 380 -3.26 -9.89 -7.80
C LEU A 380 -2.23 -9.44 -6.74
N CYS A 381 -1.77 -8.19 -6.81
CA CYS A 381 -0.91 -7.61 -5.78
C CYS A 381 -1.62 -7.57 -4.41
N LEU A 382 -2.91 -7.20 -4.35
CA LEU A 382 -3.68 -7.21 -3.11
C LEU A 382 -3.88 -8.62 -2.55
N ASP A 383 -3.98 -9.63 -3.43
CA ASP A 383 -4.11 -11.02 -3.03
C ASP A 383 -2.83 -11.56 -2.38
N ALA A 384 -1.66 -11.18 -2.91
CA ALA A 384 -0.35 -11.64 -2.45
C ALA A 384 0.25 -10.81 -1.29
N SER A 385 0.07 -9.48 -1.28
CA SER A 385 0.77 -8.57 -0.35
C SER A 385 0.42 -8.81 1.11
N GLU A 386 1.40 -8.73 2.00
CA GLU A 386 1.21 -8.59 3.45
C GLU A 386 0.91 -7.14 3.80
N ILE A 387 1.67 -6.22 3.19
CA ILE A 387 1.59 -4.79 3.45
C ILE A 387 1.50 -4.05 2.13
N VAL A 388 0.59 -3.08 2.08
CA VAL A 388 0.52 -2.08 1.01
C VAL A 388 0.88 -0.73 1.64
N ILE A 389 1.94 -0.12 1.14
CA ILE A 389 2.41 1.19 1.58
C ILE A 389 1.77 2.26 0.70
N THR A 390 1.11 3.23 1.33
CA THR A 390 0.50 4.39 0.67
C THR A 390 1.12 5.68 1.17
N SER A 391 1.07 6.73 0.37
CA SER A 391 1.60 8.04 0.78
C SER A 391 0.63 8.79 1.70
N THR A 392 -0.68 8.54 1.55
CA THR A 392 -1.75 9.23 2.28
C THR A 392 -2.86 8.27 2.71
N ARG A 393 -3.68 8.71 3.66
CA ARG A 393 -4.92 8.02 4.05
C ARG A 393 -5.99 8.12 2.99
N GLN A 394 -6.05 9.23 2.28
CA GLN A 394 -7.00 9.38 1.19
C GLN A 394 -6.78 8.33 0.10
N GLU A 395 -5.52 8.01 -0.22
CA GLU A 395 -5.19 6.92 -1.14
C GLU A 395 -5.84 5.60 -0.69
N VAL A 396 -5.79 5.29 0.62
CA VAL A 396 -6.43 4.10 1.20
C VAL A 396 -7.95 4.15 1.11
N ASP A 397 -8.55 5.24 1.57
CA ASP A 397 -10.00 5.35 1.76
C ASP A 397 -10.78 5.61 0.49
N GLU A 398 -10.18 6.26 -0.50
CA GLU A 398 -10.86 6.66 -1.74
C GLU A 398 -10.38 5.87 -2.95
N GLN A 399 -9.08 5.60 -3.09
CA GLN A 399 -8.55 4.95 -4.30
C GLN A 399 -8.46 3.43 -4.14
N TRP A 400 -7.83 2.92 -3.07
CA TRP A 400 -7.76 1.48 -2.81
C TRP A 400 -9.11 0.86 -2.51
N ARG A 401 -10.03 1.62 -1.89
CA ARG A 401 -11.43 1.20 -1.68
C ARG A 401 -12.16 0.87 -2.99
N LEU A 402 -11.68 1.34 -4.14
CA LEU A 402 -12.29 1.01 -5.43
C LEU A 402 -12.07 -0.46 -5.81
N TYR A 403 -11.11 -1.17 -5.22
CA TYR A 403 -10.71 -2.53 -5.59
C TYR A 403 -11.53 -3.61 -4.88
N ASP A 404 -11.74 -4.75 -5.54
CA ASP A 404 -12.52 -5.85 -4.97
C ASP A 404 -11.71 -6.59 -3.88
N GLY A 405 -10.37 -6.59 -4.01
CA GLY A 405 -9.43 -7.15 -3.05
C GLY A 405 -9.33 -6.38 -1.73
N PHE A 406 -9.94 -5.20 -1.56
CA PHE A 406 -9.75 -4.41 -0.36
C PHE A 406 -11.03 -3.69 0.10
N ASP A 407 -11.39 -3.89 1.36
CA ASP A 407 -12.46 -3.14 2.04
C ASP A 407 -11.95 -2.68 3.41
N PRO A 408 -11.89 -1.35 3.67
CA PRO A 408 -11.36 -0.82 4.93
C PRO A 408 -12.09 -1.29 6.19
N VAL A 409 -13.38 -1.64 6.10
CA VAL A 409 -14.19 -2.07 7.24
C VAL A 409 -13.95 -3.54 7.54
N LEU A 410 -13.88 -4.38 6.51
CA LEU A 410 -13.60 -5.80 6.62
C LEU A 410 -12.16 -6.05 7.07
N GLU A 411 -11.18 -5.30 6.54
CA GLU A 411 -9.79 -5.35 7.00
C GLU A 411 -9.72 -5.10 8.52
N ARG A 412 -10.32 -4.00 9.00
CA ARG A 412 -10.37 -3.65 10.42
C ARG A 412 -10.98 -4.77 11.28
N LYS A 413 -12.07 -5.37 10.80
CA LYS A 413 -12.73 -6.50 11.49
C LYS A 413 -11.85 -7.74 11.55
N LEU A 414 -11.20 -8.11 10.44
CA LEU A 414 -10.30 -9.26 10.39
C LEU A 414 -9.09 -9.06 11.30
N ARG A 415 -8.48 -7.87 11.25
CA ARG A 415 -7.39 -7.48 12.14
C ARG A 415 -7.78 -7.55 13.62
N ALA A 416 -8.94 -7.01 13.98
CA ALA A 416 -9.44 -7.08 15.36
C ALA A 416 -9.67 -8.53 15.83
N ARG A 417 -10.08 -9.44 14.93
CA ARG A 417 -10.21 -10.87 15.24
C ARG A 417 -8.86 -11.54 15.41
N MET A 418 -7.92 -11.30 14.50
CA MET A 418 -6.54 -11.82 14.59
C MET A 418 -5.87 -11.40 15.90
N LYS A 419 -6.00 -10.12 16.28
CA LYS A 419 -5.47 -9.58 17.55
C LYS A 419 -6.06 -10.29 18.79
N ARG A 420 -7.28 -10.82 18.70
CA ARG A 420 -7.96 -11.53 19.79
C ARG A 420 -7.71 -13.06 19.76
N GLY A 421 -6.84 -13.54 18.88
CA GLY A 421 -6.63 -14.98 18.66
C GLY A 421 -7.85 -15.70 18.07
N VAL A 422 -8.82 -14.95 17.51
CA VAL A 422 -10.04 -15.52 16.96
C VAL A 422 -9.81 -15.90 15.50
N SER A 423 -10.17 -17.14 15.14
CA SER A 423 -10.06 -17.61 13.76
C SER A 423 -10.76 -16.68 12.76
N CYS A 424 -10.04 -16.36 11.69
CA CYS A 424 -10.54 -15.62 10.54
C CYS A 424 -11.08 -16.54 9.43
N LEU A 425 -11.14 -17.87 9.67
CA LEU A 425 -11.67 -18.84 8.70
C LEU A 425 -10.97 -18.78 7.32
N GLY A 426 -9.65 -18.55 7.33
CA GLY A 426 -8.86 -18.39 6.10
C GLY A 426 -9.05 -17.05 5.38
N ARG A 427 -9.74 -16.08 5.99
CA ARG A 427 -9.94 -14.75 5.40
C ARG A 427 -8.79 -13.82 5.74
N PHE A 428 -8.36 -13.06 4.74
CA PHE A 428 -7.26 -12.14 4.86
C PHE A 428 -7.43 -10.92 3.95
N MET A 429 -7.08 -9.73 4.46
CA MET A 429 -6.89 -8.52 3.67
C MET A 429 -5.52 -7.91 3.98
N PRO A 430 -4.82 -7.33 2.98
CA PRO A 430 -3.52 -6.72 3.20
C PRO A 430 -3.61 -5.55 4.17
N ARG A 431 -2.55 -5.34 4.96
CA ARG A 431 -2.45 -4.19 5.87
C ARG A 431 -2.07 -2.96 5.06
N MET A 432 -2.95 -1.95 5.04
CA MET A 432 -2.63 -0.64 4.47
C MET A 432 -1.84 0.16 5.50
N VAL A 433 -0.65 0.64 5.12
CA VAL A 433 0.23 1.43 5.99
C VAL A 433 0.58 2.74 5.30
N VAL A 434 0.21 3.85 5.93
CA VAL A 434 0.58 5.18 5.42
C VAL A 434 2.01 5.47 5.87
N ILE A 435 2.94 5.51 4.92
CA ILE A 435 4.32 5.96 5.13
C ILE A 435 4.60 7.06 4.10
N PRO A 436 4.59 8.34 4.49
CA PRO A 436 4.82 9.42 3.55
C PRO A 436 6.23 9.31 2.94
N PRO A 437 6.44 9.72 1.68
CA PRO A 437 7.77 9.79 1.08
C PRO A 437 8.71 10.66 1.92
N GLY A 438 9.99 10.26 1.93
CA GLY A 438 11.04 11.06 2.52
C GLY A 438 11.46 12.22 1.63
N MET A 439 12.04 13.26 2.24
CA MET A 439 12.77 14.34 1.59
C MET A 439 14.14 14.51 2.25
N GLU A 440 15.08 15.06 1.50
CA GLU A 440 16.40 15.41 2.01
C GLU A 440 16.39 16.83 2.60
N PHE A 441 16.81 16.96 3.86
CA PHE A 441 16.83 18.24 4.57
C PHE A 441 18.24 18.80 4.79
N HIS A 442 19.30 18.10 4.38
CA HIS A 442 20.70 18.47 4.66
C HIS A 442 21.10 19.85 4.12
N HIS A 443 20.47 20.29 3.03
CA HIS A 443 20.70 21.62 2.45
C HIS A 443 19.84 22.73 3.07
N ILE A 444 18.91 22.39 3.97
CA ILE A 444 17.97 23.32 4.59
C ILE A 444 18.51 23.66 5.97
N VAL A 445 19.30 24.74 6.04
CA VAL A 445 19.74 25.31 7.31
C VAL A 445 18.64 26.24 7.82
N PRO A 446 17.93 25.91 8.93
CA PRO A 446 17.01 26.86 9.54
C PRO A 446 17.84 28.05 10.02
N HIS A 447 17.63 29.23 9.43
CA HIS A 447 18.13 30.45 10.06
C HIS A 447 17.17 30.78 11.20
N ASP A 448 17.74 30.99 12.39
CA ASP A 448 17.04 31.60 13.51
C ASP A 448 16.73 33.05 13.12
N VAL A 449 15.59 33.23 12.47
CA VAL A 449 15.00 34.56 12.32
C VAL A 449 14.47 34.89 13.71
N ASP A 450 15.27 35.60 14.49
CA ASP A 450 14.89 36.04 15.82
C ASP A 450 13.52 36.73 15.79
N ALA A 451 12.81 36.62 16.91
CA ALA A 451 11.46 37.16 17.05
C ALA A 451 11.37 38.62 16.56
N ASP A 452 12.45 39.39 16.69
CA ASP A 452 12.54 40.82 16.38
C ASP A 452 13.27 41.17 15.07
N GLY A 453 13.60 40.20 14.22
CA GLY A 453 13.95 40.46 12.81
C GLY A 453 15.30 41.13 12.56
N ASP A 454 16.19 41.16 13.55
CA ASP A 454 17.58 41.58 13.38
C ASP A 454 18.44 40.34 13.07
N ASP A 455 19.00 40.27 11.85
CA ASP A 455 20.01 39.28 11.45
C ASP A 455 21.31 39.55 12.24
N GLU A 456 21.78 38.61 13.07
CA GLU A 456 23.09 38.71 13.74
C GLU A 456 24.29 38.60 12.77
N ASN A 457 24.07 38.33 11.47
CA ASN A 457 25.16 38.16 10.49
C ASN A 457 24.93 38.95 9.17
N PRO A 458 25.35 40.23 9.09
CA PRO A 458 25.11 41.10 7.92
C PRO A 458 25.96 40.80 6.67
N GLN A 459 26.70 39.69 6.62
CA GLN A 459 27.81 39.50 5.66
C GLN A 459 27.46 38.74 4.37
N THR A 460 26.26 38.17 4.22
CA THR A 460 25.84 37.50 2.98
C THR A 460 24.95 38.41 2.14
N ALA A 461 25.35 38.68 0.89
CA ALA A 461 24.53 39.43 -0.07
C ALA A 461 23.21 38.69 -0.36
N ASP A 462 22.12 39.44 -0.49
CA ASP A 462 20.80 38.87 -0.82
C ASP A 462 20.84 38.08 -2.14
N PRO A 463 20.21 36.89 -2.22
CA PRO A 463 20.11 36.13 -3.45
C PRO A 463 19.50 36.95 -4.61
N PRO A 464 19.99 36.81 -5.86
CA PRO A 464 19.49 37.60 -6.99
C PRO A 464 17.97 37.49 -7.21
N ILE A 465 17.39 36.31 -6.97
CA ILE A 465 15.95 36.07 -7.11
C ILE A 465 15.10 36.97 -6.19
N TRP A 466 15.63 37.41 -5.05
CA TRP A 466 14.90 38.30 -4.14
C TRP A 466 14.63 39.66 -4.79
N SER A 467 15.62 40.23 -5.48
CA SER A 467 15.47 41.49 -6.23
C SER A 467 14.46 41.35 -7.37
N GLU A 468 14.47 40.21 -8.08
CA GLU A 468 13.50 39.91 -9.14
C GLU A 468 12.06 39.83 -8.65
N ILE A 469 11.84 39.40 -7.40
CA ILE A 469 10.51 39.38 -6.78
C ILE A 469 10.15 40.76 -6.22
N MET A 470 11.06 41.40 -5.48
CA MET A 470 10.79 42.66 -4.78
C MET A 470 10.47 43.82 -5.72
N ARG A 471 11.00 43.82 -6.96
CA ARG A 471 10.72 44.89 -7.95
C ARG A 471 9.23 45.06 -8.30
N PHE A 472 8.39 44.07 -8.01
CA PHE A 472 6.95 44.14 -8.24
C PHE A 472 6.20 44.90 -7.14
N PHE A 473 6.82 45.14 -5.98
CA PHE A 473 6.13 45.65 -4.80
C PHE A 473 6.40 47.13 -4.54
N SER A 474 5.34 47.89 -4.24
CA SER A 474 5.48 49.25 -3.74
C SER A 474 5.99 49.30 -2.29
N ASN A 475 5.66 48.28 -1.49
CA ASN A 475 6.20 48.09 -0.15
C ASN A 475 6.68 46.64 0.03
N PRO A 476 7.97 46.34 -0.19
CA PRO A 476 8.50 44.98 -0.11
C PRO A 476 8.60 44.44 1.34
N ARG A 477 8.40 45.27 2.37
CA ARG A 477 8.47 44.85 3.79
C ARG A 477 7.22 44.14 4.29
N LYS A 478 6.11 44.17 3.53
CA LYS A 478 4.89 43.47 3.92
C LYS A 478 5.11 41.95 3.85
N PRO A 479 4.50 41.17 4.76
CA PRO A 479 4.42 39.72 4.65
C PRO A 479 4.06 39.22 3.25
N MET A 480 4.80 38.22 2.80
CA MET A 480 4.59 37.59 1.50
C MET A 480 3.64 36.40 1.61
N ILE A 481 2.51 36.44 0.90
CA ILE A 481 1.70 35.26 0.61
C ILE A 481 2.30 34.61 -0.63
N LEU A 482 2.88 33.42 -0.47
CA LEU A 482 3.58 32.71 -1.53
C LEU A 482 2.72 31.56 -2.06
N ALA A 483 2.48 31.53 -3.37
CA ALA A 483 1.97 30.36 -4.08
C ALA A 483 2.98 29.92 -5.13
N LEU A 484 3.40 28.65 -5.07
CA LEU A 484 4.34 28.04 -6.01
C LEU A 484 3.67 26.85 -6.68
N ALA A 485 3.25 27.03 -7.94
CA ALA A 485 2.56 26.01 -8.72
C ALA A 485 2.51 26.39 -10.20
N ARG A 486 2.46 25.39 -11.09
CA ARG A 486 2.17 25.61 -12.52
C ARG A 486 0.81 26.33 -12.70
N PRO A 487 0.64 27.14 -13.76
CA PRO A 487 -0.62 27.83 -14.06
C PRO A 487 -1.66 26.86 -14.66
N ASP A 488 -1.93 25.76 -13.96
CA ASP A 488 -2.90 24.75 -14.32
C ASP A 488 -4.24 25.03 -13.61
N PRO A 489 -5.40 24.86 -14.27
CA PRO A 489 -6.72 25.09 -13.66
C PRO A 489 -6.93 24.33 -12.34
N LYS A 490 -6.36 23.12 -12.20
CA LYS A 490 -6.48 22.29 -10.99
C LYS A 490 -5.78 22.92 -9.79
N LYS A 491 -4.75 23.74 -10.02
CA LYS A 491 -4.01 24.46 -8.98
C LYS A 491 -4.77 25.68 -8.46
N ASN A 492 -5.87 26.07 -9.10
CA ASN A 492 -6.85 27.02 -8.57
C ASN A 492 -6.28 28.41 -8.19
N LEU A 493 -5.20 28.84 -8.84
CA LEU A 493 -4.55 30.12 -8.57
C LEU A 493 -5.46 31.33 -8.86
N VAL A 494 -6.42 31.17 -9.79
CA VAL A 494 -7.41 32.21 -10.12
C VAL A 494 -8.26 32.57 -8.90
N THR A 495 -8.70 31.58 -8.12
CA THR A 495 -9.52 31.80 -6.93
C THR A 495 -8.72 32.46 -5.82
N LEU A 496 -7.43 32.11 -5.67
CA LEU A 496 -6.52 32.79 -4.76
C LEU A 496 -6.41 34.30 -5.07
N VAL A 497 -6.24 34.66 -6.34
CA VAL A 497 -6.15 36.08 -6.74
C VAL A 497 -7.45 36.83 -6.47
N LYS A 498 -8.62 36.20 -6.66
CA LYS A 498 -9.91 36.79 -6.29
C LYS A 498 -10.04 36.98 -4.78
N ALA A 499 -9.70 35.96 -3.99
CA ALA A 499 -9.72 36.01 -2.53
C ALA A 499 -8.85 37.15 -2.00
N PHE A 500 -7.64 37.32 -2.55
CA PHE A 500 -6.76 38.44 -2.21
C PHE A 500 -7.32 39.78 -2.69
N GLY A 501 -7.80 39.87 -3.94
CA GLY A 501 -8.28 41.12 -4.53
C GLY A 501 -9.50 41.72 -3.83
N GLU A 502 -10.42 40.86 -3.36
CA GLU A 502 -11.67 41.26 -2.69
C GLU A 502 -11.49 41.52 -1.18
N CYS A 503 -10.46 40.94 -0.56
CA CYS A 503 -10.17 41.13 0.86
C CYS A 503 -9.24 42.33 1.10
N ARG A 504 -9.83 43.53 1.28
CA ARG A 504 -9.09 44.76 1.55
C ARG A 504 -8.13 44.68 2.77
N PRO A 505 -8.53 44.13 3.94
CA PRO A 505 -7.61 44.00 5.08
C PRO A 505 -6.38 43.14 4.75
N LEU A 506 -6.54 42.09 3.93
CA LEU A 506 -5.44 41.22 3.53
C LEU A 506 -4.43 41.96 2.63
N ARG A 507 -4.93 42.77 1.68
CA ARG A 507 -4.11 43.63 0.80
C ARG A 507 -3.35 44.72 1.56
N GLU A 508 -3.96 45.27 2.61
CA GLU A 508 -3.31 46.28 3.45
C GLU A 508 -2.13 45.66 4.22
N LEU A 509 -2.26 44.41 4.66
CA LEU A 509 -1.25 43.72 5.48
C LEU A 509 -0.18 42.95 4.69
N ALA A 510 -0.48 42.38 3.52
CA ALA A 510 0.42 41.47 2.81
C ALA A 510 0.56 41.77 1.31
N ASN A 511 1.61 41.22 0.70
CA ASN A 511 1.81 41.14 -0.74
C ASN A 511 1.58 39.70 -1.23
N LEU A 512 1.17 39.51 -2.49
CA LEU A 512 0.96 38.19 -3.10
C LEU A 512 2.07 37.88 -4.10
N THR A 513 2.72 36.73 -3.98
CA THR A 513 3.74 36.24 -4.94
C THR A 513 3.28 34.95 -5.58
N LEU A 514 3.25 34.92 -6.92
CA LEU A 514 2.85 33.77 -7.71
C LEU A 514 4.03 33.27 -8.56
N ILE A 515 4.65 32.16 -8.14
CA ILE A 515 5.69 31.47 -8.92
C ILE A 515 5.02 30.45 -9.83
N MET A 516 4.82 30.82 -11.10
CA MET A 516 3.99 30.09 -12.07
C MET A 516 4.79 29.42 -13.21
N GLY A 517 5.94 28.83 -12.88
CA GLY A 517 6.82 28.25 -13.89
C GLY A 517 7.53 29.30 -14.75
N ASN A 518 8.45 28.83 -15.61
CA ASN A 518 9.22 29.69 -16.50
C ASN A 518 8.45 29.97 -17.79
N ARG A 519 8.52 31.23 -18.28
CA ARG A 519 7.89 31.64 -19.54
C ARG A 519 8.67 32.75 -20.24
N ASN A 520 8.83 32.64 -21.56
CA ASN A 520 9.34 33.73 -22.40
C ASN A 520 8.16 34.57 -22.90
N ASP A 521 7.25 33.93 -23.65
CA ASP A 521 6.01 34.47 -24.19
C ASP A 521 4.78 33.72 -23.62
N ILE A 522 3.65 34.40 -23.50
CA ILE A 522 2.36 33.80 -23.12
C ILE A 522 1.77 33.00 -24.27
N ASP A 523 2.00 33.43 -25.52
CA ASP A 523 1.43 32.79 -26.72
C ASP A 523 2.10 31.44 -27.03
N GLU A 524 3.30 31.19 -26.51
CA GLU A 524 4.02 29.91 -26.60
C GLU A 524 3.56 28.88 -25.55
N LEU A 525 2.77 29.28 -24.55
CA LEU A 525 2.25 28.36 -23.54
C LEU A 525 1.13 27.50 -24.12
N SER A 526 0.90 26.32 -23.51
CA SER A 526 -0.28 25.51 -23.83
C SER A 526 -1.55 26.34 -23.64
N SER A 527 -2.58 26.11 -24.47
CA SER A 527 -3.84 26.86 -24.45
C SER A 527 -4.50 26.91 -23.06
N THR A 528 -4.33 25.85 -22.27
CA THR A 528 -4.81 25.78 -20.89
C THR A 528 -4.01 26.68 -19.96
N ASN A 529 -2.67 26.64 -20.03
CA ASN A 529 -1.79 27.43 -19.16
C ASN A 529 -1.87 28.92 -19.49
N SER A 530 -1.92 29.27 -20.79
CA SER A 530 -2.08 30.66 -21.23
C SER A 530 -3.41 31.24 -20.76
N SER A 531 -4.50 30.48 -20.84
CA SER A 531 -5.83 30.90 -20.35
C SER A 531 -5.85 31.23 -18.85
N VAL A 532 -5.22 30.40 -18.02
CA VAL A 532 -5.11 30.65 -16.57
C VAL A 532 -4.31 31.92 -16.30
N LEU A 533 -3.15 32.07 -16.95
CA LEU A 533 -2.30 33.25 -16.78
C LEU A 533 -3.01 34.54 -17.24
N LEU A 534 -3.69 34.51 -18.40
CA LEU A 534 -4.49 35.63 -18.90
C LEU A 534 -5.62 36.00 -17.95
N SER A 535 -6.24 35.01 -17.31
CA SER A 535 -7.27 35.24 -16.30
C SER A 535 -6.69 35.91 -15.05
N ILE A 536 -5.52 35.50 -14.59
CA ILE A 536 -4.82 36.16 -13.48
C ILE A 536 -4.49 37.62 -13.82
N LEU A 537 -3.98 37.89 -15.02
CA LEU A 537 -3.68 39.26 -15.48
C LEU A 537 -4.94 40.14 -15.51
N LYS A 538 -6.07 39.62 -16.01
CA LYS A 538 -7.36 40.33 -15.99
C LYS A 538 -7.84 40.61 -14.56
N LEU A 539 -7.59 39.73 -13.60
CA LEU A 539 -7.97 39.95 -12.21
C LEU A 539 -7.07 40.99 -11.52
N ILE A 540 -5.78 41.01 -11.84
CA ILE A 540 -4.85 42.03 -11.34
C ILE A 540 -5.29 43.42 -11.78
N ASP A 541 -5.66 43.57 -13.06
CA ASP A 541 -6.23 44.81 -13.60
C ASP A 541 -7.58 45.15 -12.93
N LYS A 542 -8.51 44.19 -12.88
CA LYS A 542 -9.86 44.37 -12.30
C LYS A 542 -9.82 44.87 -10.84
N TYR A 543 -8.91 44.36 -10.01
CA TYR A 543 -8.84 44.69 -8.58
C TYR A 543 -7.78 45.76 -8.25
N ASP A 544 -7.11 46.32 -9.27
CA ASP A 544 -6.02 47.30 -9.14
C ASP A 544 -4.92 46.81 -8.18
N LEU A 545 -4.30 45.67 -8.53
CA LEU A 545 -3.30 44.98 -7.70
C LEU A 545 -1.85 45.30 -8.09
N TYR A 546 -1.63 46.33 -8.90
CA TYR A 546 -0.29 46.81 -9.25
C TYR A 546 0.46 47.23 -7.99
N GLY A 547 1.74 46.85 -7.89
CA GLY A 547 2.54 47.12 -6.69
C GLY A 547 2.28 46.17 -5.51
N GLN A 548 1.35 45.21 -5.63
CA GLN A 548 0.97 44.27 -4.56
C GLN A 548 1.10 42.79 -4.97
N VAL A 549 1.20 42.50 -6.28
CA VAL A 549 1.30 41.13 -6.82
C VAL A 549 2.59 40.96 -7.61
N ALA A 550 3.41 39.97 -7.26
CA ALA A 550 4.61 39.57 -8.01
C ALA A 550 4.37 38.32 -8.85
N MET A 551 4.85 38.34 -10.09
CA MET A 551 4.78 37.22 -11.04
C MET A 551 6.07 37.11 -11.86
N PRO A 552 7.21 36.75 -11.24
CA PRO A 552 8.48 36.62 -11.94
C PRO A 552 8.36 35.68 -13.15
N LYS A 553 9.13 35.97 -14.21
CA LYS A 553 9.10 35.21 -15.47
C LYS A 553 9.98 33.97 -15.43
N HIS A 554 11.09 34.04 -14.70
CA HIS A 554 12.13 33.01 -14.67
C HIS A 554 12.59 32.77 -13.24
N HIS A 555 12.90 31.51 -12.95
CA HIS A 555 13.62 31.05 -11.77
C HIS A 555 14.35 29.74 -12.13
N GLN A 556 15.44 29.47 -11.43
CA GLN A 556 16.13 28.19 -11.45
C GLN A 556 15.66 27.31 -10.29
N GLN A 557 15.91 26.00 -10.38
CA GLN A 557 15.58 25.09 -9.29
C GLN A 557 16.33 25.44 -7.99
N SER A 558 17.57 25.93 -8.11
CA SER A 558 18.38 26.44 -6.99
C SER A 558 17.79 27.68 -6.32
N ASP A 559 16.91 28.42 -7.00
CA ASP A 559 16.28 29.63 -6.44
C ASP A 559 15.12 29.28 -5.51
N VAL A 560 14.51 28.11 -5.65
CA VAL A 560 13.27 27.72 -4.94
C VAL A 560 13.44 27.77 -3.41
N PRO A 561 14.51 27.21 -2.79
CA PRO A 561 14.76 27.36 -1.36
C PRO A 561 14.83 28.83 -0.93
N GLU A 562 15.50 29.68 -1.71
CA GLU A 562 15.64 31.10 -1.40
C GLU A 562 14.32 31.87 -1.48
N ILE A 563 13.39 31.44 -2.34
CA ILE A 563 12.03 31.99 -2.39
C ILE A 563 11.25 31.64 -1.11
N TYR A 564 11.36 30.40 -0.62
CA TYR A 564 10.76 30.00 0.65
C TYR A 564 11.35 30.80 1.82
N ARG A 565 12.68 30.99 1.84
CA ARG A 565 13.37 31.79 2.85
C ARG A 565 12.93 33.25 2.85
N LEU A 566 12.75 33.86 1.67
CA LEU A 566 12.23 35.22 1.57
C LEU A 566 10.80 35.34 2.15
N ALA A 567 9.94 34.39 1.83
CA ALA A 567 8.58 34.37 2.37
C ALA A 567 8.59 34.19 3.91
N ALA A 568 9.44 33.33 4.45
CA ALA A 568 9.61 33.17 5.90
C ALA A 568 10.20 34.44 6.56
N LYS A 569 11.22 35.06 5.95
CA LYS A 569 11.88 36.29 6.42
C LYS A 569 10.90 37.46 6.54
N THR A 570 9.96 37.57 5.61
CA THR A 570 8.91 38.60 5.65
C THR A 570 7.75 38.26 6.61
N LYS A 571 7.81 37.17 7.38
CA LYS A 571 6.71 36.65 8.22
C LYS A 571 5.45 36.32 7.39
N GLY A 572 5.69 35.81 6.19
CA GLY A 572 4.69 35.45 5.18
C GLY A 572 4.00 34.12 5.42
N VAL A 573 3.22 33.66 4.44
CA VAL A 573 2.45 32.41 4.48
C VAL A 573 2.55 31.71 3.14
N PHE A 574 2.77 30.40 3.12
CA PHE A 574 2.66 29.60 1.91
C PHE A 574 1.21 29.14 1.70
N ILE A 575 0.72 29.15 0.46
CA ILE A 575 -0.62 28.64 0.14
C ILE A 575 -0.61 27.65 -1.03
N ASN A 576 -1.28 26.52 -0.81
CA ASN A 576 -1.67 25.57 -1.86
C ASN A 576 -3.22 25.51 -1.95
N PRO A 577 -3.84 26.29 -2.86
CA PRO A 577 -5.30 26.38 -2.98
C PRO A 577 -5.89 25.33 -3.95
N ALA A 578 -5.13 24.31 -4.36
CA ALA A 578 -5.54 23.36 -5.39
C ALA A 578 -6.87 22.66 -5.07
N PHE A 579 -7.67 22.36 -6.10
CA PHE A 579 -8.93 21.63 -5.91
C PHE A 579 -8.73 20.26 -5.29
N ILE A 580 -7.62 19.60 -5.65
CA ILE A 580 -7.12 18.38 -5.04
C ILE A 580 -5.59 18.39 -5.09
N GLU A 581 -4.93 17.99 -4.02
CA GLU A 581 -3.47 17.84 -3.96
C GLU A 581 -3.11 16.42 -3.51
N PRO A 582 -2.68 15.50 -4.40
CA PRO A 582 -2.50 14.10 -4.05
C PRO A 582 -1.56 13.83 -2.87
N PHE A 583 -0.48 14.64 -2.75
CA PHE A 583 0.42 14.59 -1.61
C PHE A 583 0.76 16.01 -1.11
N GLY A 584 1.54 16.76 -1.90
CA GLY A 584 1.89 18.15 -1.60
C GLY A 584 3.32 18.35 -1.07
N LEU A 585 4.33 17.91 -1.83
CA LEU A 585 5.75 18.13 -1.48
C LEU A 585 6.08 19.60 -1.18
N THR A 586 5.47 20.54 -1.90
CA THR A 586 5.67 21.98 -1.70
C THR A 586 5.22 22.46 -0.32
N LEU A 587 4.34 21.73 0.37
CA LEU A 587 3.95 22.02 1.77
C LEU A 587 5.02 21.57 2.76
N ILE A 588 5.68 20.45 2.48
CA ILE A 588 6.81 19.95 3.26
C ILE A 588 8.01 20.89 3.05
N GLU A 589 8.31 21.27 1.80
CA GLU A 589 9.34 22.26 1.48
C GLU A 589 9.09 23.59 2.21
N ALA A 590 7.87 24.11 2.18
CA ALA A 590 7.51 25.32 2.92
C ALA A 590 7.70 25.15 4.44
N GLY A 591 7.23 24.03 5.00
CA GLY A 591 7.37 23.73 6.42
C GLY A 591 8.82 23.60 6.87
N ALA A 592 9.69 23.04 6.03
CA ALA A 592 11.13 22.89 6.28
C ALA A 592 11.84 24.25 6.41
N HIS A 593 11.35 25.27 5.71
CA HIS A 593 11.86 26.65 5.80
C HIS A 593 11.13 27.47 6.88
N GLY A 594 10.33 26.83 7.73
CA GLY A 594 9.61 27.48 8.83
C GLY A 594 8.44 28.36 8.39
N LEU A 595 7.90 28.14 7.19
CA LEU A 595 6.81 28.93 6.65
C LEU A 595 5.45 28.31 7.00
N PRO A 596 4.56 29.01 7.72
CA PRO A 596 3.20 28.54 7.95
C PRO A 596 2.43 28.33 6.66
N THR A 597 1.55 27.34 6.62
CA THR A 597 0.86 26.90 5.40
C THR A 597 -0.66 27.11 5.46
N VAL A 598 -1.27 27.47 4.34
CA VAL A 598 -2.71 27.30 4.07
C VAL A 598 -2.85 26.28 2.96
N ALA A 599 -3.61 25.21 3.17
CA ALA A 599 -3.73 24.16 2.17
C ALA A 599 -5.16 23.65 2.00
N THR A 600 -5.44 23.06 0.85
CA THR A 600 -6.71 22.41 0.56
C THR A 600 -7.02 21.26 1.53
N ILE A 601 -8.29 21.11 1.93
CA ILE A 601 -8.79 19.93 2.67
C ILE A 601 -8.87 18.66 1.81
N ASN A 602 -8.70 18.78 0.49
CA ASN A 602 -8.85 17.67 -0.45
C ASN A 602 -7.46 17.18 -0.86
N GLY A 603 -6.96 16.10 -0.27
CA GLY A 603 -5.63 15.63 -0.62
C GLY A 603 -4.78 15.07 0.53
N GLY A 604 -3.53 14.80 0.18
CA GLY A 604 -2.43 14.63 1.14
C GLY A 604 -2.14 15.80 2.08
N PRO A 605 -2.51 17.08 1.80
CA PRO A 605 -2.32 18.15 2.78
C PRO A 605 -3.00 17.90 4.13
N VAL A 606 -4.08 17.11 4.17
CA VAL A 606 -4.73 16.73 5.44
C VAL A 606 -3.81 15.91 6.33
N ASP A 607 -3.07 14.96 5.73
CA ASP A 607 -2.13 14.12 6.46
C ASP A 607 -0.86 14.90 6.83
N ILE A 608 -0.35 15.74 5.93
CA ILE A 608 0.79 16.63 6.21
C ILE A 608 0.46 17.57 7.37
N HIS A 609 -0.70 18.23 7.33
CA HIS A 609 -1.13 19.15 8.39
C HIS A 609 -1.33 18.43 9.72
N ARG A 610 -1.81 17.19 9.73
CA ARG A 610 -1.96 16.39 10.96
C ARG A 610 -0.61 16.12 11.64
N VAL A 611 0.46 15.93 10.87
CA VAL A 611 1.81 15.67 11.39
C VAL A 611 2.54 16.96 11.75
N LEU A 612 2.53 17.95 10.84
CA LEU A 612 3.29 19.18 11.04
C LEU A 612 2.61 20.18 11.98
N ASP A 613 1.27 20.23 12.02
CA ASP A 613 0.49 21.26 12.74
C ASP A 613 0.99 22.69 12.49
N ASN A 614 1.38 22.97 11.24
CA ASN A 614 2.07 24.20 10.83
C ASN A 614 1.19 25.15 10.00
N GLY A 615 -0.14 25.09 10.12
CA GLY A 615 -1.00 25.81 9.18
C GLY A 615 -2.50 25.70 9.40
N LEU A 616 -3.27 25.98 8.35
CA LEU A 616 -4.73 25.87 8.30
C LEU A 616 -5.18 25.14 7.03
N LEU A 617 -6.22 24.31 7.14
CA LEU A 617 -6.86 23.67 5.99
C LEU A 617 -8.14 24.42 5.58
N VAL A 618 -8.38 24.55 4.27
CA VAL A 618 -9.53 25.27 3.70
C VAL A 618 -10.19 24.49 2.56
N ASP A 619 -11.51 24.68 2.37
CA ASP A 619 -12.20 24.21 1.17
C ASP A 619 -11.76 25.06 -0.04
N PRO A 620 -11.17 24.46 -1.09
CA PRO A 620 -10.70 25.21 -2.26
C PRO A 620 -11.83 25.87 -3.08
N HIS A 621 -13.10 25.51 -2.85
CA HIS A 621 -14.26 26.14 -3.49
C HIS A 621 -14.81 27.33 -2.69
N ASP A 622 -14.40 27.49 -1.42
CA ASP A 622 -14.79 28.61 -0.57
C ASP A 622 -13.72 29.70 -0.61
N GLN A 623 -13.94 30.66 -1.50
CA GLN A 623 -13.05 31.82 -1.67
C GLN A 623 -12.91 32.64 -0.36
N GLN A 624 -13.98 32.75 0.44
CA GLN A 624 -13.93 33.52 1.68
C GLN A 624 -13.10 32.79 2.73
N ALA A 625 -13.23 31.46 2.83
CA ALA A 625 -12.40 30.66 3.73
C ALA A 625 -10.90 30.79 3.42
N ILE A 626 -10.53 30.85 2.13
CA ILE A 626 -9.14 31.12 1.71
C ILE A 626 -8.68 32.49 2.23
N ALA A 627 -9.46 33.55 2.01
CA ALA A 627 -9.12 34.91 2.44
C ALA A 627 -9.01 35.01 3.97
N ASP A 628 -9.95 34.42 4.70
CA ASP A 628 -9.99 34.44 6.16
C ASP A 628 -8.81 33.69 6.78
N ALA A 629 -8.44 32.52 6.23
CA ALA A 629 -7.29 31.75 6.70
C ALA A 629 -5.97 32.50 6.50
N LEU A 630 -5.78 33.10 5.31
CA LEU A 630 -4.61 33.92 5.01
C LEU A 630 -4.53 35.14 5.92
N LEU A 631 -5.64 35.88 6.07
CA LEU A 631 -5.71 37.05 6.93
C LEU A 631 -5.40 36.69 8.38
N LYS A 632 -5.93 35.57 8.88
CA LYS A 632 -5.68 35.10 10.24
C LYS A 632 -4.19 34.83 10.48
N LEU A 633 -3.51 34.10 9.58
CA LEU A 633 -2.09 33.77 9.75
C LEU A 633 -1.17 34.99 9.62
N VAL A 634 -1.51 35.95 8.75
CA VAL A 634 -0.73 37.19 8.59
C VAL A 634 -0.95 38.18 9.75
N SER A 635 -2.16 38.23 10.32
CA SER A 635 -2.50 39.19 11.39
C SER A 635 -2.15 38.71 12.80
N ASP A 636 -2.15 37.40 13.05
CA ASP A 636 -1.87 36.81 14.37
C ASP A 636 -0.41 36.32 14.47
N ARG A 637 0.47 37.18 15.01
CA ARG A 637 1.90 36.87 15.20
C ARG A 637 2.14 35.67 16.13
N GLN A 638 1.26 35.42 17.11
CA GLN A 638 1.40 34.28 18.02
C GLN A 638 1.05 32.97 17.32
N LEU A 639 -0.04 32.95 16.54
CA LEU A 639 -0.38 31.81 15.71
C LEU A 639 0.71 31.51 14.69
N TRP A 640 1.21 32.55 14.01
CA TRP A 640 2.30 32.41 13.04
C TRP A 640 3.55 31.77 13.67
N GLY A 641 4.00 32.29 14.83
CA GLY A 641 5.16 31.76 15.55
C GLY A 641 5.00 30.30 15.98
N ARG A 642 3.80 29.92 16.45
CA ARG A 642 3.50 28.51 16.78
C ARG A 642 3.54 27.61 15.54
N CYS A 643 2.93 28.03 14.44
CA CYS A 643 2.94 27.26 13.20
C CYS A 643 4.36 27.07 12.65
N ARG A 644 5.20 28.11 12.70
CA ARG A 644 6.62 28.01 12.35
C ARG A 644 7.32 26.97 13.23
N GLN A 645 7.19 27.09 14.55
CA GLN A 645 7.88 26.18 15.47
C GLN A 645 7.45 24.73 15.29
N ASN A 646 6.13 24.49 15.15
CA ASN A 646 5.59 23.16 14.90
C ASN A 646 6.14 22.57 13.59
N GLY A 647 6.16 23.36 12.51
CA GLY A 647 6.73 22.96 11.22
C GLY A 647 8.19 22.52 11.34
N LEU A 648 9.04 23.37 11.92
CA LEU A 648 10.47 23.09 12.10
C LEU A 648 10.73 21.89 13.02
N ASN A 649 9.96 21.76 14.11
CA ASN A 649 10.12 20.64 15.05
C ASN A 649 9.75 19.30 14.41
N ASN A 650 8.72 19.27 13.56
CA ASN A 650 8.14 18.02 13.06
C ASN A 650 8.61 17.64 11.65
N ILE A 651 9.33 18.52 10.94
CA ILE A 651 9.69 18.29 9.54
C ILE A 651 10.52 17.03 9.32
N HIS A 652 11.37 16.68 10.29
CA HIS A 652 12.21 15.48 10.24
C HIS A 652 11.41 14.18 10.08
N LEU A 653 10.12 14.16 10.44
CA LEU A 653 9.20 13.02 10.25
C LEU A 653 8.91 12.73 8.77
N PHE A 654 9.18 13.68 7.87
CA PHE A 654 9.10 13.52 6.43
C PHE A 654 10.48 13.28 5.80
N SER A 655 11.44 12.76 6.57
CA SER A 655 12.79 12.44 6.06
C SER A 655 12.88 11.00 5.58
N TRP A 656 13.82 10.74 4.68
CA TRP A 656 14.12 9.37 4.23
C TRP A 656 14.54 8.43 5.38
N PRO A 657 15.36 8.84 6.36
CA PRO A 657 15.63 8.02 7.54
C PRO A 657 14.37 7.63 8.33
N GLU A 658 13.46 8.57 8.60
CA GLU A 658 12.21 8.27 9.33
C GLU A 658 11.26 7.38 8.51
N HIS A 659 11.19 7.60 7.20
CA HIS A 659 10.51 6.69 6.27
C HIS A 659 11.06 5.26 6.43
N CYS A 660 12.38 5.10 6.37
CA CYS A 660 13.03 3.80 6.42
C CYS A 660 12.89 3.12 7.80
N LYS A 661 12.96 3.86 8.92
CA LYS A 661 12.68 3.31 10.26
C LYS A 661 11.28 2.72 10.34
N THR A 662 10.28 3.49 9.88
CA THR A 662 8.89 3.03 9.85
C THR A 662 8.72 1.83 8.91
N TYR A 663 9.34 1.89 7.73
CA TYR A 663 9.34 0.81 6.75
C TYR A 663 9.89 -0.51 7.33
N LEU A 664 11.09 -0.47 7.93
CA LEU A 664 11.74 -1.63 8.52
C LEU A 664 10.95 -2.20 9.71
N ALA A 665 10.42 -1.33 10.58
CA ALA A 665 9.56 -1.77 11.69
C ALA A 665 8.28 -2.49 11.21
N ARG A 666 7.75 -2.11 10.05
CA ARG A 666 6.57 -2.76 9.47
C ARG A 666 6.92 -4.09 8.82
N ILE A 667 8.03 -4.18 8.11
CA ILE A 667 8.53 -5.45 7.56
C ILE A 667 8.89 -6.43 8.68
N ALA A 668 9.46 -5.96 9.77
CA ALA A 668 9.75 -6.74 10.96
C ALA A 668 8.51 -7.46 11.51
N SER A 669 7.34 -6.82 11.43
CA SER A 669 6.07 -7.40 11.86
C SER A 669 5.52 -8.47 10.91
N CYS A 670 6.06 -8.59 9.69
CA CYS A 670 5.70 -9.65 8.78
C CYS A 670 6.25 -10.99 9.27
N LYS A 671 5.38 -12.01 9.33
CA LYS A 671 5.81 -13.38 9.60
C LYS A 671 6.76 -13.82 8.49
N GLN A 672 7.99 -14.16 8.86
CA GLN A 672 8.99 -14.68 7.92
C GLN A 672 8.50 -16.00 7.33
N ARG A 673 8.51 -16.08 5.99
CA ARG A 673 8.02 -17.24 5.22
C ARG A 673 9.14 -18.02 4.52
N HIS A 674 10.39 -17.64 4.77
CA HIS A 674 11.54 -18.16 4.03
C HIS A 674 11.52 -19.68 3.92
N PRO A 675 11.99 -20.24 2.81
CA PRO A 675 11.97 -21.67 2.63
C PRO A 675 12.81 -22.36 3.71
N LYS A 676 12.13 -23.05 4.63
CA LYS A 676 12.73 -23.87 5.69
C LYS A 676 12.61 -25.32 5.31
N TRP A 677 13.53 -25.75 4.49
CA TRP A 677 13.62 -27.13 4.06
C TRP A 677 14.08 -28.01 5.21
N GLN A 678 13.42 -29.15 5.43
CA GLN A 678 13.92 -30.14 6.38
C GLN A 678 15.30 -30.65 5.91
N ARG A 679 16.38 -30.29 6.62
CA ARG A 679 17.72 -30.89 6.44
C ARG A 679 17.88 -32.05 7.42
N VAL A 680 18.35 -33.18 6.90
CA VAL A 680 18.91 -34.27 7.73
C VAL A 680 20.34 -33.88 8.06
N GLU A 681 20.58 -33.33 9.25
CA GLU A 681 21.93 -33.21 9.81
C GLU A 681 22.21 -34.45 10.68
N PHE A 682 23.29 -35.15 10.34
CA PHE A 682 23.88 -36.19 11.18
C PHE A 682 24.63 -35.49 12.32
N GLU A 683 24.09 -35.58 13.54
CA GLU A 683 24.78 -35.84 14.83
C GLU A 683 24.05 -35.18 16.02
N ASN A 684 23.68 -36.06 16.95
CA ASN A 684 23.44 -35.95 18.40
C ASN A 684 22.45 -34.91 18.98
N SER A 685 21.42 -35.48 19.63
CA SER A 685 20.49 -34.96 20.64
C SER A 685 20.91 -33.66 21.35
N ASP A 686 20.03 -32.67 21.50
CA ASP A 686 18.91 -32.74 22.44
C ASP A 686 17.58 -32.15 21.94
N SER A 687 16.50 -32.70 22.48
CA SER A 687 15.10 -32.51 22.11
C SER A 687 14.50 -31.19 22.60
N ASP A 688 13.87 -30.44 21.70
CA ASP A 688 12.72 -29.59 22.04
C ASP A 688 11.64 -29.78 20.97
N SER A 689 10.51 -30.37 21.39
CA SER A 689 9.40 -30.76 20.52
C SER A 689 8.43 -29.61 20.24
N PRO A 690 7.92 -29.44 19.00
CA PRO A 690 6.80 -28.55 18.74
C PRO A 690 5.49 -29.35 18.84
N SER A 691 4.87 -29.36 20.02
CA SER A 691 3.48 -29.82 20.19
C SER A 691 2.62 -28.66 20.70
N ASP A 692 2.26 -27.73 19.82
CA ASP A 692 1.30 -26.66 20.15
C ASP A 692 0.31 -26.37 19.01
N SER A 693 -0.15 -27.44 18.37
CA SER A 693 -1.31 -27.44 17.50
C SER A 693 -1.92 -28.83 17.53
N LEU A 694 -2.80 -29.08 18.51
CA LEU A 694 -3.83 -30.15 18.56
C LEU A 694 -4.43 -30.26 19.97
N ARG A 695 -4.86 -29.14 20.56
CA ARG A 695 -5.78 -29.16 21.71
C ARG A 695 -6.95 -28.27 21.38
N ASP A 696 -7.96 -28.85 20.71
CA ASP A 696 -9.35 -28.36 20.67
C ASP A 696 -10.31 -29.35 19.96
N ILE A 697 -10.02 -30.66 19.99
CA ILE A 697 -10.93 -31.69 19.44
C ILE A 697 -11.18 -32.79 20.49
N ASN A 698 -11.54 -32.42 21.72
CA ASN A 698 -12.04 -33.41 22.69
C ASN A 698 -13.19 -32.95 23.59
N ASP A 699 -13.79 -31.78 23.38
CA ASP A 699 -14.84 -31.26 24.28
C ASP A 699 -16.23 -31.03 23.65
N ILE A 700 -16.59 -31.75 22.57
CA ILE A 700 -17.97 -31.71 22.02
C ILE A 700 -18.58 -33.10 21.78
N SER A 701 -17.99 -34.19 22.30
CA SER A 701 -18.54 -35.55 22.15
C SER A 701 -19.25 -36.10 23.40
N LEU A 702 -19.81 -35.23 24.25
CA LEU A 702 -20.68 -35.63 25.35
C LEU A 702 -21.98 -34.84 25.33
N ASN A 703 -22.93 -35.32 24.51
CA ASN A 703 -24.37 -35.40 24.83
C ASN A 703 -25.17 -35.70 23.56
N LEU A 704 -25.38 -36.99 23.28
CA LEU A 704 -26.64 -37.55 22.73
C LEU A 704 -26.45 -39.05 22.46
N LYS A 705 -26.64 -39.84 23.51
CA LYS A 705 -26.91 -41.28 23.43
C LYS A 705 -28.38 -41.43 23.05
N LEU A 706 -28.68 -41.88 21.84
CA LEU A 706 -29.95 -42.53 21.52
C LEU A 706 -29.69 -43.80 20.71
N SER A 707 -30.07 -44.90 21.33
CA SER A 707 -30.10 -46.28 20.86
C SER A 707 -31.18 -46.49 19.80
N LEU A 708 -30.96 -47.36 18.81
CA LEU A 708 -31.97 -48.31 18.31
C LEU A 708 -31.34 -49.37 17.38
N ASP A 709 -31.55 -50.62 17.79
CA ASP A 709 -31.24 -51.89 17.14
C ASP A 709 -32.22 -52.25 16.00
N GLY A 710 -31.81 -53.21 15.16
CA GLY A 710 -32.65 -54.13 14.37
C GLY A 710 -33.07 -53.61 12.98
N GLU A 711 -33.11 -54.37 11.89
CA GLU A 711 -33.20 -55.82 11.70
C GLU A 711 -32.60 -56.24 10.34
N LYS A 712 -32.20 -57.52 10.26
CA LYS A 712 -31.88 -58.26 9.04
C LYS A 712 -33.17 -58.70 8.33
N SER A 713 -33.16 -58.69 7.00
CA SER A 713 -33.76 -59.77 6.22
C SER A 713 -32.97 -59.99 4.93
N GLY A 714 -32.79 -61.25 4.55
CA GLY A 714 -32.15 -61.65 3.32
C GLY A 714 -33.08 -62.54 2.50
N SER A 715 -32.72 -62.77 1.23
CA SER A 715 -32.79 -64.07 0.54
C SER A 715 -32.57 -63.95 -0.97
N ASN A 716 -31.47 -64.58 -1.41
CA ASN A 716 -31.26 -65.49 -2.56
C ASN A 716 -31.47 -65.12 -4.04
N ASN A 717 -30.34 -65.32 -4.75
CA ASN A 717 -30.06 -66.21 -5.89
C ASN A 717 -30.44 -65.81 -7.32
N GLY A 718 -29.41 -65.79 -8.17
CA GLY A 718 -29.48 -65.96 -9.62
C GLY A 718 -28.12 -65.70 -10.27
N VAL A 719 -27.47 -66.78 -10.73
CA VAL A 719 -26.14 -66.87 -11.35
C VAL A 719 -26.11 -66.17 -12.72
N ASP A 720 -25.01 -65.48 -13.05
CA ASP A 720 -24.41 -65.57 -14.39
C ASP A 720 -22.95 -65.07 -14.40
N THR A 721 -22.08 -65.97 -14.85
CA THR A 721 -20.65 -65.78 -15.09
C THR A 721 -20.42 -64.98 -16.37
N ASN A 722 -19.78 -63.80 -16.27
CA ASN A 722 -18.87 -63.18 -17.27
C ASN A 722 -18.50 -61.73 -16.86
N LEU A 723 -17.63 -61.53 -15.86
CA LEU A 723 -17.19 -60.18 -15.43
C LEU A 723 -15.70 -60.12 -14.99
N ASP A 724 -14.80 -60.90 -15.58
CA ASP A 724 -13.40 -60.97 -15.08
C ASP A 724 -12.46 -59.81 -15.48
N ALA A 725 -12.93 -58.80 -16.24
CA ALA A 725 -12.11 -57.67 -16.68
C ALA A 725 -12.48 -56.32 -16.03
N GLU A 726 -13.78 -56.06 -15.83
CA GLU A 726 -14.26 -54.83 -15.19
C GLU A 726 -14.14 -54.89 -13.66
N ASP A 727 -14.35 -56.06 -13.05
CA ASP A 727 -14.17 -56.24 -11.60
C ASP A 727 -12.70 -56.10 -11.17
N ARG A 728 -11.74 -56.54 -11.99
CA ARG A 728 -10.31 -56.35 -11.72
C ARG A 728 -9.87 -54.89 -11.82
N ALA A 729 -10.53 -54.09 -12.66
CA ALA A 729 -10.26 -52.65 -12.76
C ALA A 729 -10.87 -51.90 -11.58
N ALA A 730 -12.06 -52.29 -11.12
CA ALA A 730 -12.72 -51.75 -9.94
C ALA A 730 -11.99 -52.12 -8.63
N GLU A 731 -11.53 -53.37 -8.49
CA GLU A 731 -10.72 -53.83 -7.34
C GLU A 731 -9.37 -53.12 -7.29
N ARG A 732 -8.66 -52.99 -8.43
CA ARG A 732 -7.40 -52.22 -8.49
C ARG A 732 -7.60 -50.74 -8.21
N LYS A 733 -8.71 -50.15 -8.65
CA LYS A 733 -9.06 -48.76 -8.34
C LYS A 733 -9.32 -48.59 -6.84
N ALA A 734 -10.02 -49.52 -6.20
CA ALA A 734 -10.25 -49.53 -4.76
C ALA A 734 -8.96 -49.75 -3.95
N GLU A 735 -8.04 -50.61 -4.42
CA GLU A 735 -6.71 -50.79 -3.82
C GLU A 735 -5.86 -49.53 -3.93
N VAL A 736 -5.88 -48.84 -5.08
CA VAL A 736 -5.19 -47.57 -5.28
C VAL A 736 -5.80 -46.48 -4.39
N GLU A 737 -7.13 -46.34 -4.34
CA GLU A 737 -7.80 -45.38 -3.45
C GLU A 737 -7.47 -45.64 -1.97
N LYS A 738 -7.37 -46.91 -1.55
CA LYS A 738 -6.94 -47.28 -0.20
C LYS A 738 -5.47 -46.97 0.07
N ALA A 739 -4.56 -47.23 -0.88
CA ALA A 739 -3.15 -46.89 -0.78
C ALA A 739 -2.91 -45.37 -0.74
N VAL A 740 -3.66 -44.60 -1.54
CA VAL A 740 -3.66 -43.12 -1.56
C VAL A 740 -4.22 -42.56 -0.25
N SER A 741 -5.34 -43.10 0.25
CA SER A 741 -5.91 -42.70 1.55
C SER A 741 -4.91 -42.94 2.68
N THR A 742 -4.15 -44.04 2.62
CA THR A 742 -3.08 -44.34 3.58
C THR A 742 -1.89 -43.37 3.46
N LEU A 743 -1.55 -42.94 2.23
CA LEU A 743 -0.53 -41.89 1.98
C LEU A 743 -0.98 -40.52 2.49
N ALA A 744 -2.25 -40.16 2.29
CA ALA A 744 -2.84 -38.89 2.73
C ALA A 744 -3.05 -38.83 4.26
N GLN A 745 -3.31 -39.98 4.91
CA GLN A 745 -3.49 -40.09 6.37
C GLN A 745 -2.16 -40.24 7.14
N LYS A 746 -1.05 -40.67 6.51
CA LYS A 746 0.30 -40.71 7.11
C LYS A 746 0.98 -39.32 7.22
N SER A 747 0.20 -38.26 7.40
CA SER A 747 0.66 -36.87 7.57
C SER A 747 1.12 -36.54 9.00
N LYS A 748 1.37 -37.53 9.87
CA LYS A 748 2.08 -37.32 11.14
C LYS A 748 3.59 -37.58 10.94
N PRO A 749 4.48 -36.69 11.42
CA PRO A 749 5.92 -36.81 11.21
C PRO A 749 6.51 -37.81 12.20
N THR A 750 6.27 -39.10 11.96
CA THR A 750 6.92 -40.17 12.72
C THR A 750 7.32 -41.28 11.76
N GLU A 751 8.32 -41.00 10.93
CA GLU A 751 9.27 -41.96 10.37
C GLU A 751 10.36 -41.18 9.60
N LYS A 752 11.63 -41.51 9.84
CA LYS A 752 12.79 -40.87 9.21
C LYS A 752 12.75 -41.12 7.70
N PHE A 753 12.50 -40.09 6.88
CA PHE A 753 12.51 -40.19 5.42
C PHE A 753 13.89 -39.86 4.84
N ASP A 754 14.50 -40.84 4.18
CA ASP A 754 15.70 -40.66 3.35
C ASP A 754 15.33 -39.88 2.07
N SER A 755 15.57 -38.57 2.06
CA SER A 755 15.42 -37.74 0.85
C SER A 755 16.63 -37.91 -0.09
N LYS A 756 16.69 -39.05 -0.80
CA LYS A 756 17.61 -39.19 -1.94
C LYS A 756 17.32 -38.07 -2.95
N MET A 757 18.36 -37.32 -3.31
CA MET A 757 18.27 -36.22 -4.28
C MET A 757 17.59 -36.67 -5.58
N PRO A 758 16.56 -35.97 -6.10
CA PRO A 758 15.82 -36.40 -7.28
C PRO A 758 16.72 -36.63 -8.49
N THR A 759 16.47 -37.71 -9.24
CA THR A 759 17.16 -38.01 -10.51
C THR A 759 17.08 -36.87 -11.51
N LEU A 760 15.99 -36.10 -11.44
CA LEU A 760 15.67 -34.95 -12.27
C LEU A 760 16.78 -33.88 -12.28
N LYS A 761 17.48 -33.66 -11.16
CA LYS A 761 18.56 -32.66 -11.07
C LYS A 761 19.78 -32.99 -11.95
N ARG A 762 19.93 -34.25 -12.36
CA ARG A 762 21.05 -34.72 -13.22
C ARG A 762 20.71 -34.60 -14.71
N ARG A 763 19.47 -34.27 -15.06
CA ARG A 763 19.00 -34.17 -16.46
C ARG A 763 19.43 -32.84 -17.05
N LYS A 764 19.83 -32.86 -18.33
CA LYS A 764 20.22 -31.66 -19.08
C LYS A 764 19.04 -31.02 -19.79
N ASN A 765 18.11 -31.82 -20.30
CA ASN A 765 16.89 -31.36 -20.97
C ASN A 765 15.69 -31.91 -20.22
N ILE A 766 14.75 -31.05 -19.85
CA ILE A 766 13.54 -31.43 -19.12
C ILE A 766 12.32 -31.09 -19.97
N PHE A 767 11.52 -32.10 -20.30
CA PHE A 767 10.30 -31.94 -21.07
C PHE A 767 9.10 -31.97 -20.11
N VAL A 768 8.38 -30.86 -20.03
CA VAL A 768 7.18 -30.69 -19.21
C VAL A 768 5.95 -30.84 -20.09
N ILE A 769 5.06 -31.77 -19.76
CA ILE A 769 3.83 -32.03 -20.52
C ILE A 769 2.66 -31.48 -19.71
N SER A 770 2.12 -30.32 -20.13
CA SER A 770 1.11 -29.54 -19.40
C SER A 770 -0.23 -29.42 -20.15
N VAL A 771 -0.57 -30.40 -20.97
CA VAL A 771 -1.80 -30.38 -21.79
C VAL A 771 -3.00 -30.87 -20.98
N ASP A 772 -4.10 -30.13 -20.99
CA ASP A 772 -5.42 -30.57 -20.49
C ASP A 772 -6.28 -31.07 -21.67
N CYS A 773 -6.44 -32.39 -21.79
CA CYS A 773 -7.32 -33.01 -22.79
C CYS A 773 -8.74 -33.26 -22.23
N SER A 774 -9.74 -33.31 -23.12
CA SER A 774 -11.13 -33.66 -22.75
C SER A 774 -11.26 -35.12 -22.32
N ALA A 775 -10.55 -36.02 -23.00
CA ALA A 775 -10.48 -37.44 -22.65
C ALA A 775 -9.09 -37.84 -22.16
N THR A 776 -9.05 -38.72 -21.17
CA THR A 776 -7.80 -39.24 -20.61
C THR A 776 -6.99 -40.02 -21.64
N SER A 777 -7.65 -40.66 -22.61
CA SER A 777 -7.01 -41.35 -23.74
C SER A 777 -6.13 -40.42 -24.57
N ASP A 778 -6.58 -39.20 -24.79
CA ASP A 778 -5.92 -38.23 -25.66
C ASP A 778 -4.69 -37.66 -24.96
N LEU A 779 -4.79 -37.38 -23.66
CA LEU A 779 -3.64 -37.01 -22.83
C LEU A 779 -2.55 -38.08 -22.91
N LEU A 780 -2.92 -39.35 -22.80
CA LEU A 780 -1.97 -40.46 -22.87
C LEU A 780 -1.33 -40.60 -24.25
N ALA A 781 -2.08 -40.34 -25.33
CA ALA A 781 -1.55 -40.31 -26.68
C ALA A 781 -0.52 -39.19 -26.85
N VAL A 782 -0.81 -37.99 -26.33
CA VAL A 782 0.13 -36.86 -26.32
C VAL A 782 1.39 -37.20 -25.53
N VAL A 783 1.25 -37.75 -24.31
CA VAL A 783 2.38 -38.11 -23.46
C VAL A 783 3.31 -39.11 -24.14
N LYS A 784 2.76 -40.17 -24.72
CA LYS A 784 3.54 -41.15 -25.51
C LYS A 784 4.28 -40.48 -26.68
N THR A 785 3.56 -39.67 -27.45
CA THR A 785 4.11 -39.02 -28.64
C THR A 785 5.25 -38.08 -28.29
N VAL A 786 5.12 -37.30 -27.22
CA VAL A 786 6.18 -36.41 -26.73
C VAL A 786 7.39 -37.21 -26.26
N ILE A 787 7.19 -38.27 -25.46
CA ILE A 787 8.29 -39.12 -24.98
C ILE A 787 9.03 -39.78 -26.16
N ASP A 788 8.29 -40.27 -27.17
CA ASP A 788 8.85 -40.92 -28.37
C ASP A 788 9.54 -39.93 -29.33
N ALA A 789 9.11 -38.67 -29.32
CA ALA A 789 9.73 -37.60 -30.09
C ALA A 789 11.03 -37.11 -29.41
N ALA A 790 10.99 -36.88 -28.09
CA ALA A 790 12.10 -36.41 -27.27
C ALA A 790 13.20 -37.46 -27.06
N GLY A 791 12.84 -38.75 -27.06
CA GLY A 791 13.76 -39.86 -26.85
C GLY A 791 14.13 -40.07 -25.37
N ARG A 792 14.33 -41.35 -25.00
CA ARG A 792 14.66 -41.78 -23.63
C ARG A 792 16.17 -41.84 -23.44
N GLY A 793 16.80 -40.70 -23.16
CA GLY A 793 18.22 -40.58 -22.86
C GLY A 793 18.52 -40.44 -21.36
N SER A 794 19.74 -40.78 -20.93
CA SER A 794 20.18 -40.53 -19.54
C SER A 794 20.19 -39.05 -19.18
N SER A 795 20.34 -38.16 -20.17
CA SER A 795 20.30 -36.70 -20.02
C SER A 795 18.90 -36.08 -20.15
N THR A 796 17.87 -36.85 -20.49
CA THR A 796 16.51 -36.36 -20.72
C THR A 796 15.61 -36.71 -19.55
N GLY A 797 14.86 -35.73 -19.04
CA GLY A 797 13.85 -35.94 -18.00
C GLY A 797 12.46 -35.52 -18.44
N PHE A 798 11.44 -36.07 -17.79
CA PHE A 798 10.04 -35.79 -18.09
C PHE A 798 9.28 -35.37 -16.83
N ILE A 799 8.45 -34.33 -16.96
CA ILE A 799 7.52 -33.88 -15.92
C ILE A 799 6.11 -33.91 -16.52
N LEU A 800 5.19 -34.61 -15.87
CA LEU A 800 3.77 -34.56 -16.23
C LEU A 800 3.06 -33.53 -15.34
N SER A 801 2.34 -32.58 -15.92
CA SER A 801 1.68 -31.49 -15.19
C SER A 801 0.21 -31.41 -15.55
N THR A 802 -0.67 -31.72 -14.60
CA THR A 802 -2.10 -31.97 -14.87
C THR A 802 -3.01 -31.39 -13.79
N SER A 803 -4.27 -31.13 -14.18
CA SER A 803 -5.37 -30.80 -13.27
C SER A 803 -5.92 -31.99 -12.48
N MET A 804 -5.53 -33.21 -12.85
CA MET A 804 -5.94 -34.47 -12.22
C MET A 804 -5.22 -34.70 -10.87
N THR A 805 -5.89 -35.42 -9.97
CA THR A 805 -5.26 -35.89 -8.72
C THR A 805 -4.23 -36.99 -9.01
N ILE A 806 -3.32 -37.25 -8.07
CA ILE A 806 -2.32 -38.32 -8.24
C ILE A 806 -2.94 -39.71 -8.48
N SER A 807 -4.09 -39.99 -7.86
CA SER A 807 -4.84 -41.24 -8.05
C SER A 807 -5.34 -41.36 -9.49
N GLU A 808 -6.02 -40.32 -9.98
CA GLU A 808 -6.52 -40.26 -11.36
C GLU A 808 -5.36 -40.35 -12.37
N THR A 809 -4.25 -39.65 -12.12
CA THR A 809 -3.06 -39.67 -12.97
C THR A 809 -2.41 -41.05 -13.01
N HIS A 810 -2.27 -41.71 -11.86
CA HIS A 810 -1.69 -43.06 -11.79
C HIS A 810 -2.54 -44.08 -12.56
N THR A 811 -3.87 -44.06 -12.36
CA THR A 811 -4.79 -44.93 -13.09
C THR A 811 -4.74 -44.68 -14.60
N ALA A 812 -4.65 -43.41 -15.01
CA ALA A 812 -4.51 -43.03 -16.42
C ALA A 812 -3.22 -43.56 -17.05
N LEU A 813 -2.07 -43.39 -16.37
CA LEU A 813 -0.80 -43.86 -16.90
C LEU A 813 -0.80 -45.38 -17.11
N LEU A 814 -1.32 -46.14 -16.13
CA LEU A 814 -1.40 -47.60 -16.21
C LEU A 814 -2.36 -48.08 -17.31
N SER A 815 -3.54 -47.47 -17.44
CA SER A 815 -4.49 -47.82 -18.52
C SER A 815 -3.93 -47.50 -19.90
N GLY A 816 -3.08 -46.47 -19.99
CA GLY A 816 -2.32 -46.13 -21.18
C GLY A 816 -1.11 -47.03 -21.43
N GLY A 817 -0.75 -47.97 -20.55
CA GLY A 817 0.45 -48.79 -20.69
C GLY A 817 1.77 -48.03 -20.50
N LEU A 818 1.72 -46.82 -19.90
CA LEU A 818 2.88 -46.07 -19.45
C LEU A 818 3.23 -46.48 -18.02
N LYS A 819 4.53 -46.54 -17.71
CA LYS A 819 4.98 -46.82 -16.35
C LYS A 819 5.12 -45.50 -15.58
N PRO A 820 4.79 -45.44 -14.28
CA PRO A 820 5.06 -44.26 -13.46
C PRO A 820 6.51 -43.77 -13.55
N GLN A 821 7.46 -44.69 -13.67
CA GLN A 821 8.90 -44.39 -13.82
C GLN A 821 9.28 -43.71 -15.15
N ASP A 822 8.34 -43.59 -16.09
CA ASP A 822 8.56 -42.87 -17.35
C ASP A 822 8.56 -41.34 -17.15
N CYS A 823 8.03 -40.86 -16.01
CA CYS A 823 8.10 -39.46 -15.58
C CYS A 823 9.04 -39.35 -14.38
N ASP A 824 9.92 -38.34 -14.32
CA ASP A 824 10.77 -38.08 -13.15
C ASP A 824 10.00 -37.32 -12.05
N ALA A 825 9.02 -36.50 -12.43
CA ALA A 825 8.13 -35.79 -11.51
C ALA A 825 6.72 -35.65 -12.08
N VAL A 826 5.74 -35.48 -11.19
CA VAL A 826 4.34 -35.26 -11.53
C VAL A 826 3.80 -34.08 -10.72
N ILE A 827 3.30 -33.06 -11.40
CA ILE A 827 2.57 -31.93 -10.83
C ILE A 827 1.07 -32.24 -11.00
N CYS A 828 0.35 -32.35 -9.89
CA CYS A 828 -1.05 -32.75 -9.86
C CYS A 828 -1.95 -31.63 -9.32
N SER A 829 -3.27 -31.84 -9.40
CA SER A 829 -4.28 -31.02 -8.74
C SER A 829 -4.11 -29.53 -9.08
N SER A 830 -3.90 -29.24 -10.37
CA SER A 830 -3.70 -27.90 -10.92
C SER A 830 -2.48 -27.16 -10.35
N GLY A 831 -1.45 -27.89 -9.93
CA GLY A 831 -0.22 -27.29 -9.38
C GLY A 831 -0.19 -27.17 -7.87
N SER A 832 -1.19 -27.69 -7.15
CA SER A 832 -1.20 -27.70 -5.68
C SER A 832 -0.42 -28.87 -5.06
N GLU A 833 -0.02 -29.86 -5.86
CA GLU A 833 0.74 -31.01 -5.37
C GLU A 833 1.90 -31.34 -6.32
N LEU A 834 3.05 -31.72 -5.75
CA LEU A 834 4.25 -32.11 -6.48
C LEU A 834 4.74 -33.46 -5.97
N TYR A 835 4.90 -34.42 -6.88
CA TYR A 835 5.34 -35.78 -6.58
C TYR A 835 6.61 -36.12 -7.38
N PHE A 836 7.55 -36.80 -6.74
CA PHE A 836 8.72 -37.41 -7.38
C PHE A 836 8.53 -38.92 -7.52
N THR A 837 9.05 -39.51 -8.60
CA THR A 837 8.95 -40.95 -8.79
C THR A 837 10.09 -41.68 -8.08
N SER A 838 9.75 -42.71 -7.29
CA SER A 838 10.72 -43.47 -6.50
C SER A 838 11.17 -44.74 -7.21
N SER A 839 12.46 -45.07 -7.07
CA SER A 839 13.06 -46.30 -7.59
C SER A 839 12.97 -47.42 -6.54
N GLY A 840 11.82 -48.08 -6.48
CA GLY A 840 11.65 -49.36 -5.79
C GLY A 840 11.45 -49.28 -4.27
N SER A 841 10.19 -49.30 -3.84
CA SER A 841 9.81 -49.92 -2.57
C SER A 841 9.66 -51.43 -2.83
N GLU A 842 10.30 -52.28 -2.02
CA GLU A 842 10.07 -53.75 -2.05
C GLU A 842 8.63 -54.12 -1.65
N ASP A 843 7.89 -53.16 -1.12
CA ASP A 843 6.49 -53.29 -0.74
C ASP A 843 5.57 -53.04 -1.96
N LYS A 844 5.01 -54.13 -2.51
CA LYS A 844 4.09 -54.10 -3.66
C LYS A 844 2.76 -53.37 -3.39
N THR A 845 2.55 -52.89 -2.17
CA THR A 845 1.33 -52.24 -1.70
C THR A 845 1.41 -50.70 -1.71
N ALA A 846 2.59 -50.11 -1.88
CA ALA A 846 2.81 -48.67 -1.88
C ALA A 846 2.88 -48.10 -3.30
N LEU A 847 2.27 -46.92 -3.51
CA LEU A 847 2.37 -46.19 -4.78
C LEU A 847 3.82 -45.78 -5.08
N PRO A 848 4.25 -45.75 -6.36
CA PRO A 848 5.63 -45.44 -6.75
C PRO A 848 5.96 -43.93 -6.73
N TYR A 849 5.25 -43.15 -5.90
CA TYR A 849 5.37 -41.70 -5.81
C TYR A 849 5.75 -41.27 -4.40
N THR A 850 6.54 -40.21 -4.31
CA THR A 850 6.92 -39.55 -3.07
C THR A 850 6.45 -38.09 -3.16
N LEU A 851 5.57 -37.70 -2.24
CA LEU A 851 5.06 -36.33 -2.14
C LEU A 851 6.17 -35.38 -1.65
N ASP A 852 6.29 -34.21 -2.26
CA ASP A 852 7.12 -33.12 -1.75
C ASP A 852 6.36 -32.35 -0.65
N ALA A 853 6.59 -32.73 0.61
CA ALA A 853 5.98 -32.08 1.77
C ALA A 853 6.46 -30.63 1.98
N ASP A 854 7.67 -30.31 1.51
CA ASP A 854 8.19 -28.95 1.57
C ASP A 854 7.40 -28.03 0.62
N TYR A 855 6.97 -28.55 -0.55
CA TYR A 855 6.12 -27.82 -1.48
C TYR A 855 4.75 -27.48 -0.87
N HIS A 856 4.14 -28.38 -0.09
CA HIS A 856 2.90 -28.07 0.64
C HIS A 856 3.09 -26.91 1.62
N SER A 857 4.17 -26.96 2.41
CA SER A 857 4.52 -25.88 3.35
C SER A 857 4.79 -24.55 2.61
N HIS A 858 5.29 -24.63 1.38
CA HIS A 858 5.56 -23.50 0.51
C HIS A 858 4.28 -22.79 0.03
N ILE A 859 3.26 -23.56 -0.37
CA ILE A 859 2.02 -23.00 -0.94
C ILE A 859 0.90 -22.76 0.09
N GLU A 860 1.02 -23.25 1.32
CA GLU A 860 0.00 -23.15 2.38
C GLU A 860 -0.33 -21.70 2.80
N PHE A 861 0.47 -20.72 2.37
CA PHE A 861 0.26 -19.32 2.69
C PHE A 861 -1.20 -18.85 2.48
N ARG A 862 -1.85 -18.46 3.58
CA ARG A 862 -3.25 -17.99 3.67
C ARG A 862 -4.30 -19.02 3.24
N TRP A 863 -3.92 -20.29 3.12
CA TRP A 863 -4.87 -21.33 2.78
C TRP A 863 -5.84 -21.59 3.93
N GLY A 864 -7.14 -21.48 3.65
CA GLY A 864 -8.19 -21.63 4.65
C GLY A 864 -8.64 -23.07 4.92
N GLY A 865 -8.14 -24.04 4.14
CA GLY A 865 -8.48 -25.46 4.24
C GLY A 865 -9.98 -25.73 4.36
N GLU A 866 -10.36 -26.48 5.38
CA GLU A 866 -11.75 -26.90 5.62
C GLU A 866 -12.70 -25.72 5.90
N SER A 867 -12.22 -24.64 6.50
CA SER A 867 -13.03 -23.43 6.71
C SER A 867 -13.36 -22.72 5.40
N LEU A 868 -12.42 -22.75 4.45
CA LEU A 868 -12.62 -22.25 3.09
C LEU A 868 -13.63 -23.13 2.34
N ARG A 869 -13.46 -24.47 2.39
CA ARG A 869 -14.39 -25.44 1.79
C ARG A 869 -15.84 -25.17 2.22
N LYS A 870 -16.11 -25.11 3.52
CA LYS A 870 -17.44 -24.79 4.07
C LYS A 870 -17.99 -23.45 3.60
N THR A 871 -17.12 -22.45 3.45
CA THR A 871 -17.50 -21.12 2.96
C THR A 871 -17.88 -21.18 1.47
N LEU A 872 -17.12 -21.90 0.65
CA LEU A 872 -17.38 -22.09 -0.77
C LEU A 872 -18.68 -22.87 -1.01
N ILE A 873 -18.93 -23.96 -0.28
CA ILE A 873 -20.19 -24.74 -0.39
C ILE A 873 -21.40 -23.86 -0.06
N ARG A 874 -21.31 -23.05 1.00
CA ARG A 874 -22.38 -22.10 1.37
C ARG A 874 -22.58 -21.04 0.29
N TRP A 875 -21.50 -20.55 -0.29
CA TRP A 875 -21.55 -19.60 -1.39
C TRP A 875 -22.23 -20.20 -2.63
N ILE A 876 -21.87 -21.42 -3.04
CA ILE A 876 -22.52 -22.14 -4.16
C ILE A 876 -24.02 -22.27 -3.90
N SER A 877 -24.40 -22.71 -2.69
CA SER A 877 -25.81 -22.86 -2.31
C SER A 877 -26.58 -21.53 -2.44
N SER A 878 -25.96 -20.41 -2.05
CA SER A 878 -26.57 -19.08 -2.19
C SER A 878 -26.72 -18.63 -3.65
N VAL A 879 -25.81 -19.04 -4.53
CA VAL A 879 -25.91 -18.75 -5.98
C VAL A 879 -27.07 -19.53 -6.60
N GLU A 880 -27.23 -20.80 -6.24
CA GLU A 880 -28.35 -21.64 -6.71
C GLU A 880 -29.71 -21.08 -6.25
N GLU A 881 -29.81 -20.65 -4.99
CA GLU A 881 -31.01 -19.99 -4.46
C GLU A 881 -31.38 -18.72 -5.25
N LYS A 882 -30.39 -17.86 -5.54
CA LYS A 882 -30.62 -16.62 -6.31
C LYS A 882 -31.06 -16.89 -7.75
N LYS A 883 -30.56 -17.96 -8.36
CA LYS A 883 -30.93 -18.37 -9.73
C LYS A 883 -32.20 -19.22 -9.78
N LYS A 884 -32.84 -19.52 -8.64
CA LYS A 884 -34.03 -20.37 -8.51
C LYS A 884 -33.83 -21.78 -9.10
N THR A 885 -32.60 -22.28 -9.07
CA THR A 885 -32.26 -23.65 -9.48
C THR A 885 -32.33 -24.58 -8.27
N LYS A 886 -32.51 -25.90 -8.46
CA LYS A 886 -32.45 -26.84 -7.34
C LYS A 886 -31.00 -26.99 -6.86
N LYS A 887 -30.84 -27.40 -5.59
CA LYS A 887 -29.53 -27.61 -4.99
C LYS A 887 -28.73 -28.67 -5.76
N GLY A 888 -27.50 -28.35 -6.15
CA GLY A 888 -26.60 -29.24 -6.88
C GLY A 888 -26.89 -29.37 -8.39
N GLU A 889 -27.62 -28.42 -8.98
CA GLU A 889 -27.81 -28.34 -10.44
C GLU A 889 -26.71 -27.51 -11.14
N ILE A 890 -26.01 -26.62 -10.43
CA ILE A 890 -24.95 -25.79 -11.02
C ILE A 890 -23.55 -26.39 -10.77
N LEU A 891 -23.21 -26.61 -9.50
CA LEU A 891 -21.93 -27.13 -9.04
C LEU A 891 -22.17 -28.18 -7.95
N VAL A 892 -21.42 -29.28 -8.00
CA VAL A 892 -21.42 -30.29 -6.94
C VAL A 892 -19.99 -30.52 -6.49
N GLU A 893 -19.78 -30.56 -5.19
CA GLU A 893 -18.47 -30.89 -4.63
C GLU A 893 -18.01 -32.29 -5.07
N ASP A 894 -16.78 -32.39 -5.53
CA ASP A 894 -16.15 -33.64 -5.94
C ASP A 894 -15.20 -34.11 -4.83
N GLU A 895 -15.75 -34.73 -3.80
CA GLU A 895 -14.97 -35.17 -2.63
C GLU A 895 -13.84 -36.13 -3.01
N SER A 896 -14.07 -37.04 -3.97
CA SER A 896 -13.06 -38.00 -4.42
C SER A 896 -11.86 -37.36 -5.11
N SER A 897 -12.06 -36.20 -5.74
CA SER A 897 -11.01 -35.48 -6.46
C SER A 897 -10.48 -34.28 -5.67
N SER A 898 -10.98 -34.06 -4.45
CA SER A 898 -10.51 -32.98 -3.58
C SER A 898 -9.36 -33.46 -2.70
N THR A 899 -8.36 -32.61 -2.52
CA THR A 899 -7.22 -32.85 -1.62
C THR A 899 -7.16 -31.75 -0.55
N ASN A 900 -6.14 -31.80 0.32
CA ASN A 900 -5.96 -30.79 1.37
C ASN A 900 -5.70 -29.39 0.79
N TYR A 901 -5.08 -29.31 -0.39
CA TYR A 901 -4.69 -28.05 -1.06
C TYR A 901 -5.34 -27.89 -2.45
N CYS A 902 -6.36 -28.70 -2.77
CA CYS A 902 -7.19 -28.52 -3.96
C CYS A 902 -8.65 -28.87 -3.64
N LEU A 903 -9.53 -27.90 -3.72
CA LEU A 903 -10.97 -28.12 -3.57
C LEU A 903 -11.57 -28.25 -4.97
N SER A 904 -12.10 -29.43 -5.28
CA SER A 904 -12.56 -29.78 -6.61
C SER A 904 -14.09 -29.83 -6.67
N PHE A 905 -14.67 -29.21 -7.70
CA PHE A 905 -16.12 -29.19 -7.92
C PHE A 905 -16.45 -29.63 -9.35
N LYS A 906 -17.42 -30.53 -9.50
CA LYS A 906 -18.00 -30.93 -10.79
C LYS A 906 -18.97 -29.86 -11.28
N VAL A 907 -18.78 -29.41 -12.51
CA VAL A 907 -19.64 -28.47 -13.21
C VAL A 907 -20.66 -29.26 -14.02
N LYS A 908 -21.95 -29.13 -13.71
CA LYS A 908 -23.02 -29.82 -14.46
C LYS A 908 -23.52 -29.00 -15.63
N ASP A 909 -23.71 -27.70 -15.42
CA ASP A 909 -24.13 -26.77 -16.46
C ASP A 909 -23.19 -25.54 -16.50
N PRO A 910 -22.21 -25.52 -17.42
CA PRO A 910 -21.30 -24.39 -17.60
C PRO A 910 -22.02 -23.08 -17.97
N ALA A 911 -23.18 -23.13 -18.63
CA ALA A 911 -23.90 -21.94 -19.07
C ALA A 911 -24.55 -21.17 -17.90
N LEU A 912 -24.81 -21.86 -16.79
CA LEU A 912 -25.37 -21.28 -15.58
C LEU A 912 -24.29 -20.76 -14.61
N LEU A 913 -23.01 -20.88 -14.94
CA LEU A 913 -21.94 -20.37 -14.09
C LEU A 913 -21.65 -18.89 -14.32
N PRO A 914 -21.30 -18.13 -13.26
CA PRO A 914 -20.79 -16.78 -13.43
C PRO A 914 -19.43 -16.83 -14.16
N PRO A 915 -19.11 -15.82 -14.99
CA PRO A 915 -17.78 -15.67 -15.57
C PRO A 915 -16.68 -15.70 -14.50
N MET A 916 -15.49 -16.21 -14.83
CA MET A 916 -14.37 -16.33 -13.88
C MET A 916 -14.03 -15.00 -13.17
N LYS A 917 -14.17 -13.88 -13.87
CA LYS A 917 -14.00 -12.54 -13.31
C LYS A 917 -14.96 -12.28 -12.13
N GLU A 918 -16.23 -12.66 -12.28
CA GLU A 918 -17.22 -12.48 -11.22
C GLU A 918 -16.95 -13.43 -10.05
N LEU A 919 -16.52 -14.67 -10.33
CA LEU A 919 -16.14 -15.63 -9.30
C LEU A 919 -15.00 -15.09 -8.44
N ARG A 920 -13.91 -14.62 -9.08
CA ARG A 920 -12.77 -14.00 -8.38
C ARG A 920 -13.20 -12.79 -7.56
N LYS A 921 -14.01 -11.91 -8.14
CA LYS A 921 -14.58 -10.75 -7.43
C LYS A 921 -15.34 -11.16 -6.18
N LEU A 922 -16.19 -12.19 -6.26
CA LEU A 922 -16.97 -12.67 -5.12
C LEU A 922 -16.07 -13.25 -4.01
N MET A 923 -15.01 -13.99 -4.37
CA MET A 923 -14.03 -14.48 -3.41
C MET A 923 -13.25 -13.34 -2.74
N ARG A 924 -12.76 -12.38 -3.53
CA ARG A 924 -12.01 -11.21 -3.05
C ARG A 924 -12.82 -10.35 -2.08
N ASN A 925 -14.08 -10.09 -2.40
CA ASN A 925 -15.03 -9.35 -1.53
C ASN A 925 -15.25 -10.03 -0.17
N GLN A 926 -15.09 -11.36 -0.09
CA GLN A 926 -15.18 -12.11 1.16
C GLN A 926 -13.82 -12.29 1.86
N ALA A 927 -12.77 -11.62 1.36
CA ALA A 927 -11.39 -11.74 1.80
C ALA A 927 -10.83 -13.18 1.68
N LEU A 928 -11.35 -13.99 0.75
CA LEU A 928 -10.83 -15.33 0.46
C LEU A 928 -9.71 -15.20 -0.58
N ARG A 929 -8.51 -15.65 -0.25
CA ARG A 929 -7.32 -15.58 -1.12
C ARG A 929 -6.99 -16.97 -1.66
N CYS A 930 -7.42 -17.23 -2.88
CA CYS A 930 -7.25 -18.51 -3.56
C CYS A 930 -7.37 -18.30 -5.08
N ASN A 931 -6.82 -19.23 -5.84
CA ASN A 931 -6.97 -19.27 -7.29
C ASN A 931 -8.08 -20.24 -7.65
N ALA A 932 -9.06 -19.78 -8.42
CA ALA A 932 -10.12 -20.61 -8.98
C ALA A 932 -9.82 -20.85 -10.46
N VAL A 933 -9.80 -22.11 -10.89
CA VAL A 933 -9.42 -22.47 -12.26
C VAL A 933 -10.37 -23.52 -12.83
N TYR A 934 -10.96 -23.21 -13.98
CA TYR A 934 -11.71 -24.19 -14.75
C TYR A 934 -10.75 -25.15 -15.47
N CYS A 935 -11.00 -26.44 -15.32
CA CYS A 935 -10.19 -27.53 -15.86
C CYS A 935 -11.10 -28.44 -16.73
N GLN A 936 -10.50 -29.32 -17.53
CA GLN A 936 -11.23 -30.32 -18.34
C GLN A 936 -12.35 -29.70 -19.18
N ASN A 937 -12.03 -28.67 -19.95
CA ASN A 937 -13.00 -27.92 -20.77
C ASN A 937 -14.19 -27.32 -20.01
N GLY A 938 -13.98 -26.95 -18.74
CA GLY A 938 -15.00 -26.34 -17.90
C GLY A 938 -15.92 -27.34 -17.21
N ALA A 939 -15.67 -28.65 -17.34
CA ALA A 939 -16.40 -29.69 -16.61
C ALA A 939 -16.01 -29.79 -15.12
N ARG A 940 -14.85 -29.21 -14.75
CA ARG A 940 -14.35 -29.18 -13.37
C ARG A 940 -13.90 -27.78 -12.99
N LEU A 941 -14.14 -27.38 -11.75
CA LEU A 941 -13.60 -26.17 -11.13
C LEU A 941 -12.72 -26.59 -9.96
N ASN A 942 -11.43 -26.26 -10.04
CA ASN A 942 -10.48 -26.45 -8.95
C ASN A 942 -10.24 -25.11 -8.25
N VAL A 943 -10.22 -25.12 -6.91
CA VAL A 943 -9.80 -23.98 -6.09
C VAL A 943 -8.54 -24.38 -5.33
N ILE A 944 -7.46 -23.65 -5.59
CA ILE A 944 -6.10 -23.94 -5.07
C ILE A 944 -5.54 -22.73 -4.30
N PRO A 945 -4.49 -22.89 -3.49
CA PRO A 945 -3.84 -21.78 -2.78
C PRO A 945 -3.41 -20.64 -3.70
N VAL A 946 -3.36 -19.43 -3.15
CA VAL A 946 -3.00 -18.21 -3.91
C VAL A 946 -1.59 -18.27 -4.52
N LEU A 947 -0.66 -19.00 -3.88
CA LEU A 947 0.70 -19.18 -4.37
C LEU A 947 0.88 -20.43 -5.26
N ALA A 948 -0.17 -21.24 -5.41
CA ALA A 948 -0.13 -22.46 -6.21
C ALA A 948 -0.59 -22.18 -7.64
N SER A 949 0.18 -22.69 -8.60
CA SER A 949 -0.18 -22.82 -10.01
C SER A 949 0.77 -23.81 -10.66
N ARG A 950 0.44 -24.29 -11.87
CA ARG A 950 1.36 -25.17 -12.61
C ARG A 950 2.69 -24.50 -12.94
N SER A 951 2.68 -23.18 -13.22
CA SER A 951 3.88 -22.40 -13.51
C SER A 951 4.71 -22.09 -12.25
N GLN A 952 4.08 -21.84 -11.10
CA GLN A 952 4.78 -21.64 -9.83
C GLN A 952 5.45 -22.93 -9.35
N ALA A 953 4.84 -24.09 -9.57
CA ALA A 953 5.46 -25.39 -9.29
C ALA A 953 6.79 -25.57 -10.07
N LEU A 954 6.85 -25.11 -11.32
CA LEU A 954 8.11 -25.14 -12.10
C LEU A 954 9.17 -24.19 -11.52
N ARG A 955 8.79 -22.97 -11.12
CA ARG A 955 9.72 -22.04 -10.46
C ARG A 955 10.22 -22.55 -9.11
N TYR A 956 9.37 -23.25 -8.35
CA TYR A 956 9.76 -23.92 -7.12
C TYR A 956 10.87 -24.96 -7.37
N LEU A 957 10.86 -25.67 -8.51
CA LEU A 957 11.94 -26.60 -8.86
C LEU A 957 13.29 -25.89 -9.04
N LEU A 958 13.31 -24.66 -9.55
CA LEU A 958 14.52 -23.84 -9.57
C LEU A 958 14.95 -23.51 -8.13
N VAL A 959 14.05 -23.00 -7.29
CA VAL A 959 14.37 -22.55 -5.91
C VAL A 959 14.85 -23.71 -5.02
N ARG A 960 14.13 -24.84 -5.03
CA ARG A 960 14.42 -26.01 -4.19
C ARG A 960 15.58 -26.84 -4.71
N TRP A 961 15.62 -27.08 -6.02
CA TRP A 961 16.52 -28.09 -6.61
C TRP A 961 17.61 -27.51 -7.50
N GLY A 962 17.56 -26.21 -7.82
CA GLY A 962 18.53 -25.55 -8.71
C GLY A 962 18.36 -25.93 -10.17
N ILE A 963 17.14 -26.33 -10.58
CA ILE A 963 16.85 -26.69 -11.97
C ILE A 963 16.66 -25.43 -12.79
N ASP A 964 17.57 -25.17 -13.72
CA ASP A 964 17.52 -24.01 -14.62
C ASP A 964 16.31 -24.12 -15.57
N LEU A 965 15.44 -23.11 -15.54
CA LEU A 965 14.23 -23.04 -16.36
C LEU A 965 14.55 -22.95 -17.86
N SER A 966 15.71 -22.43 -18.26
CA SER A 966 16.12 -22.36 -19.67
C SER A 966 16.36 -23.74 -20.30
N ASN A 967 16.57 -24.77 -19.48
CA ASN A 967 16.68 -26.17 -19.88
C ASN A 967 15.33 -26.89 -19.99
N MET A 968 14.23 -26.20 -19.68
CA MET A 968 12.88 -26.76 -19.76
C MET A 968 12.24 -26.50 -21.12
N VAL A 969 11.48 -27.49 -21.57
CA VAL A 969 10.61 -27.42 -22.74
C VAL A 969 9.20 -27.76 -22.32
N VAL A 970 8.29 -26.81 -22.39
CA VAL A 970 6.91 -26.96 -21.95
C VAL A 970 6.01 -27.21 -23.15
N PHE A 971 5.27 -28.32 -23.13
CA PHE A 971 4.22 -28.61 -24.09
C PHE A 971 2.87 -28.19 -23.52
N VAL A 972 2.15 -27.38 -24.29
CA VAL A 972 0.81 -26.88 -23.96
C VAL A 972 -0.14 -27.12 -25.13
N GLY A 973 -1.42 -27.29 -24.86
CA GLY A 973 -2.46 -27.30 -25.87
C GLY A 973 -2.67 -25.90 -26.46
N ASP A 974 -3.42 -25.79 -27.54
CA ASP A 974 -3.78 -24.50 -28.13
C ASP A 974 -4.89 -23.75 -27.39
N SER A 975 -5.57 -24.44 -26.48
CA SER A 975 -6.72 -23.97 -25.71
C SER A 975 -7.03 -24.91 -24.54
N GLY A 976 -7.80 -24.44 -23.56
CA GLY A 976 -8.35 -25.28 -22.48
C GLY A 976 -7.43 -25.59 -21.30
N ASP A 977 -6.13 -25.26 -21.41
CA ASP A 977 -5.13 -25.48 -20.36
C ASP A 977 -5.34 -24.60 -19.12
N THR A 978 -5.30 -25.23 -17.96
CA THR A 978 -5.26 -24.62 -16.62
C THR A 978 -4.02 -23.72 -16.52
N ASP A 979 -4.13 -22.44 -16.17
CA ASP A 979 -3.00 -21.50 -16.10
C ASP A 979 -2.21 -21.30 -17.42
N TYR A 980 -2.86 -21.48 -18.58
CA TYR A 980 -2.26 -21.40 -19.92
C TYR A 980 -1.25 -20.23 -20.10
N GLU A 981 -1.63 -19.02 -19.68
CA GLU A 981 -0.79 -17.82 -19.82
C GLU A 981 0.54 -17.93 -19.08
N GLY A 982 0.51 -18.49 -17.86
CA GLY A 982 1.67 -18.63 -17.01
C GLY A 982 2.66 -19.68 -17.52
N LEU A 983 2.23 -20.57 -18.42
CA LEU A 983 3.06 -21.63 -19.01
C LEU A 983 3.64 -21.25 -20.38
N LEU A 984 3.17 -20.17 -21.00
CA LEU A 984 3.64 -19.76 -22.33
C LEU A 984 4.90 -18.91 -22.28
N GLY A 985 4.90 -17.89 -21.43
CA GLY A 985 5.99 -16.92 -21.29
C GLY A 985 7.01 -17.32 -20.22
N GLY A 986 8.25 -16.91 -20.42
CA GLY A 986 9.35 -17.20 -19.50
C GLY A 986 10.67 -17.38 -20.26
N ILE A 987 11.69 -17.86 -19.55
CA ILE A 987 12.96 -18.25 -20.18
C ILE A 987 12.95 -19.69 -20.71
N HIS A 988 12.00 -20.52 -20.28
CA HIS A 988 11.79 -21.86 -20.84
C HIS A 988 11.30 -21.77 -22.29
N LYS A 989 11.47 -22.88 -23.01
CA LYS A 989 10.98 -23.02 -24.39
C LYS A 989 9.58 -23.63 -24.37
N THR A 990 8.70 -23.22 -25.26
CA THR A 990 7.31 -23.64 -25.29
C THR A 990 6.91 -24.16 -26.68
N VAL A 991 6.25 -25.31 -26.71
CA VAL A 991 5.66 -25.91 -27.91
C VAL A 991 4.13 -25.96 -27.73
N ILE A 992 3.41 -25.21 -28.56
CA ILE A 992 1.95 -25.22 -28.61
C ILE A 992 1.49 -26.31 -29.56
N LEU A 993 0.73 -27.29 -29.06
CA LEU A 993 0.17 -28.39 -29.84
C LEU A 993 -1.22 -28.01 -30.35
N LYS A 994 -1.38 -27.87 -31.67
CA LYS A 994 -2.66 -27.50 -32.30
C LYS A 994 -3.58 -28.70 -32.47
N GLY A 995 -4.89 -28.45 -32.42
CA GLY A 995 -5.92 -29.41 -32.82
C GLY A 995 -6.24 -30.49 -31.78
N LEU A 996 -5.79 -30.30 -30.53
CA LEU A 996 -6.10 -31.22 -29.42
C LEU A 996 -7.49 -30.98 -28.81
N ALA A 997 -8.11 -29.83 -29.09
CA ALA A 997 -9.43 -29.47 -28.62
C ALA A 997 -10.32 -29.06 -29.81
N SER A 998 -10.87 -30.03 -30.54
CA SER A 998 -11.75 -29.80 -31.70
C SER A 998 -13.15 -29.27 -31.34
N ASP A 999 -13.58 -29.43 -30.07
CA ASP A 999 -14.99 -29.29 -29.66
C ASP A 999 -15.29 -28.06 -28.80
N LEU A 1000 -14.45 -27.01 -28.85
CA LEU A 1000 -14.58 -25.84 -28.00
C LEU A 1000 -15.86 -25.05 -28.30
N ARG A 1001 -16.88 -25.21 -27.44
CA ARG A 1001 -17.77 -24.09 -27.10
C ARG A 1001 -16.88 -23.01 -26.50
N GLU A 1002 -17.01 -21.77 -26.96
CA GLU A 1002 -16.34 -20.59 -26.41
C GLU A 1002 -16.34 -20.67 -24.88
N GLN A 1003 -15.20 -21.04 -24.27
CA GLN A 1003 -15.10 -21.05 -22.82
C GLN A 1003 -15.35 -19.62 -22.35
N PRO A 1004 -16.23 -19.39 -21.34
CA PRO A 1004 -16.43 -18.06 -20.80
C PRO A 1004 -15.07 -17.53 -20.36
N GLY A 1005 -14.59 -16.48 -21.04
CA GLY A 1005 -13.19 -16.08 -20.97
C GLY A 1005 -12.70 -15.97 -19.53
N ASN A 1006 -11.63 -16.70 -19.19
CA ASN A 1006 -10.98 -16.60 -17.88
C ASN A 1006 -10.44 -15.19 -17.57
N ARG A 1007 -10.45 -14.30 -18.57
CA ARG A 1007 -9.71 -13.04 -18.66
C ARG A 1007 -10.64 -11.91 -19.05
N SER A 1008 -10.37 -10.73 -18.52
CA SER A 1008 -11.01 -9.49 -18.93
C SER A 1008 -10.18 -8.68 -19.93
N TYR A 1009 -9.08 -9.24 -20.43
CA TYR A 1009 -8.14 -8.60 -21.35
C TYR A 1009 -7.74 -9.56 -22.49
N PRO A 1010 -7.33 -9.02 -23.66
CA PRO A 1010 -6.82 -9.81 -24.80
C PRO A 1010 -5.56 -10.64 -24.49
N MET A 1011 -5.33 -11.71 -25.26
CA MET A 1011 -4.15 -12.59 -25.14
C MET A 1011 -2.83 -11.89 -25.47
N GLU A 1012 -2.87 -10.95 -26.41
CA GLU A 1012 -1.72 -10.13 -26.81
C GLU A 1012 -1.18 -9.26 -25.67
N ASP A 1013 -1.98 -8.99 -24.63
CA ASP A 1013 -1.55 -8.24 -23.45
C ASP A 1013 -0.75 -9.09 -22.45
N VAL A 1014 -0.64 -10.41 -22.67
CA VAL A 1014 0.03 -11.34 -21.74
C VAL A 1014 1.01 -12.28 -22.42
N THR A 1015 0.93 -12.45 -23.73
CA THR A 1015 1.88 -13.30 -24.47
C THR A 1015 2.50 -12.56 -25.64
N PRO A 1016 3.84 -12.65 -25.80
CA PRO A 1016 4.54 -11.98 -26.89
C PRO A 1016 4.21 -12.67 -28.22
N LEU A 1017 3.72 -11.88 -29.19
CA LEU A 1017 3.33 -12.38 -30.52
C LEU A 1017 4.47 -13.04 -31.30
N ASN A 1018 5.73 -12.65 -31.06
CA ASN A 1018 6.93 -13.09 -31.78
C ASN A 1018 8.07 -13.51 -30.83
N SER A 1019 7.80 -14.42 -29.89
CA SER A 1019 8.87 -14.93 -29.01
C SER A 1019 9.73 -15.99 -29.70
N PRO A 1020 11.07 -15.91 -29.64
CA PRO A 1020 11.95 -16.96 -30.12
C PRO A 1020 11.85 -18.26 -29.31
N ASN A 1021 11.29 -18.19 -28.10
CA ASN A 1021 11.11 -19.35 -27.22
C ASN A 1021 9.79 -20.09 -27.45
N ILE A 1022 8.89 -19.57 -28.28
CA ILE A 1022 7.56 -20.17 -28.51
C ILE A 1022 7.47 -20.66 -29.96
N THR A 1023 7.04 -21.90 -30.15
CA THR A 1023 6.75 -22.44 -31.48
C THR A 1023 5.46 -23.26 -31.47
N GLU A 1024 4.89 -23.51 -32.65
CA GLU A 1024 3.67 -24.28 -32.80
C GLU A 1024 3.93 -25.57 -33.58
N ALA A 1025 3.34 -26.68 -33.13
CA ALA A 1025 3.24 -27.93 -33.87
C ALA A 1025 1.81 -28.06 -34.43
N LYS A 1026 1.68 -28.08 -35.76
CA LYS A 1026 0.38 -28.08 -36.47
C LYS A 1026 -0.48 -29.30 -36.19
N GLU A 1027 0.15 -30.43 -35.85
CA GLU A 1027 -0.51 -31.69 -35.49
C GLU A 1027 0.27 -32.32 -34.34
N CYS A 1028 -0.41 -33.10 -33.47
CA CYS A 1028 0.23 -33.89 -32.43
C CYS A 1028 0.87 -35.18 -33.00
N GLY A 1029 1.77 -35.01 -33.97
CA GLY A 1029 2.55 -36.08 -34.59
C GLY A 1029 4.01 -36.02 -34.16
N ARG A 1030 4.66 -37.19 -34.08
CA ARG A 1030 6.07 -37.32 -33.69
C ARG A 1030 7.01 -36.43 -34.51
N ASP A 1031 6.82 -36.39 -35.83
CA ASP A 1031 7.69 -35.62 -36.73
C ASP A 1031 7.44 -34.11 -36.62
N ALA A 1032 6.19 -33.69 -36.44
CA ALA A 1032 5.84 -32.29 -36.22
C ALA A 1032 6.46 -31.75 -34.92
N ILE A 1033 6.42 -32.56 -33.84
CA ILE A 1033 7.07 -32.21 -32.57
C ILE A 1033 8.58 -32.13 -32.73
N LYS A 1034 9.22 -33.05 -33.44
CA LYS A 1034 10.67 -32.98 -33.69
C LYS A 1034 11.07 -31.72 -34.45
N VAL A 1035 10.32 -31.35 -35.50
CA VAL A 1035 10.55 -30.10 -36.25
C VAL A 1035 10.39 -28.87 -35.34
N ALA A 1036 9.40 -28.87 -34.44
CA ALA A 1036 9.23 -27.80 -33.46
C ALA A 1036 10.43 -27.71 -32.49
N LEU A 1037 10.91 -28.85 -31.97
CA LEU A 1037 12.09 -28.89 -31.10
C LEU A 1037 13.37 -28.41 -31.80
N GLU A 1038 13.56 -28.79 -33.07
CA GLU A 1038 14.69 -28.32 -33.89
C GLU A 1038 14.65 -26.81 -34.11
N LYS A 1039 13.48 -26.22 -34.39
CA LYS A 1039 13.30 -24.76 -34.50
C LYS A 1039 13.66 -24.02 -33.21
N LEU A 1040 13.40 -24.64 -32.06
CA LEU A 1040 13.77 -24.14 -30.74
C LEU A 1040 15.24 -24.39 -30.40
N GLY A 1041 16.05 -24.91 -31.34
CA GLY A 1041 17.47 -25.17 -31.15
C GLY A 1041 17.77 -26.36 -30.26
N ILE A 1042 16.83 -27.31 -30.12
CA ILE A 1042 16.99 -28.52 -29.32
C ILE A 1042 17.38 -29.66 -30.25
N SER A 1043 18.68 -29.94 -30.34
CA SER A 1043 19.18 -31.10 -31.08
C SER A 1043 19.10 -32.33 -30.20
N LEU A 1044 18.12 -33.19 -30.47
CA LEU A 1044 18.08 -34.53 -29.92
C LEU A 1044 19.08 -35.37 -30.71
N LEU A 1045 20.16 -35.80 -30.06
CA LEU A 1045 21.14 -36.72 -30.67
C LEU A 1045 20.37 -37.85 -31.36
N LYS A 1046 20.67 -38.09 -32.65
CA LYS A 1046 20.20 -39.32 -33.30
C LYS A 1046 20.71 -40.51 -32.46
N PRO A 1047 19.85 -41.51 -32.22
CA PRO A 1047 20.16 -42.64 -31.34
C PRO A 1047 21.46 -43.34 -31.71
#